data_AF-A0A6A3X8J6-F1
#
_entry.id   AF-A0A6A3X8J6-F1
#
_cell.length_a   1.000
_cell.length_b   1.000
_cell.length_c   1.000
_cell.angle_alpha   90.00
_cell.angle_beta   90.00
_cell.angle_gamma   90.00
#
_symmetry.space_group_name_H-M   'P 1'
#
loop_
_entity.id
_entity.type
_entity.pdbx_description
1 polymer ?
#
loop_
_entity_poly.entity_id
_entity_poly.type
_entity_poly.pdbx_seq_one_letter_code
_entity_poly.pdbx_strand_id
1 'polypeptide(L)'
;MVQLGDNSWVGSLLCFADELVLGRARVEESGRLAVSSISREDHRKLPTAVLEELSVTVRSEAYRIQRSGKGAKADRGWLRADQNQPSDAPEHWLRVFYHVFEKFPVRSLIDSAMDPEPSCPLQIGVVFTDGQDEAFEADAARVCKAYFNNLMEDLRRLNKPLAGLDLASTLSCQGSRCTDGAWMSLRFLSTDTLLVVLDFEGLGSFERSEQEDIFLSVLNASVSMFTVFRMESRFDKDIDGLFSRFQKGVQLIKNDARLFRGLLFMSVKDVNMNDRQGVVDELATKLNAIFDSSREHNFLTEMYAGQVEINCTPPFGTREYYQSMENDAAKRLLEIVSPIEGAGGGFSTGKAFLDCLRIVLAKISILDWTSMDKSTQKLVVSNVKQKLPGILRTGCHVPQSLVAEPTISPQMKEVVLQVGSQKKVFVSFEEVCQRYPGNATKWKALNRVAALDEIADETIDFGFDVTAIEDRGIKTIQRILIALFHKLCVLGYKEKDCARFTTEDQKCFDDFVAFVLRRRKMKVSLWLRSALDDRLSETRSKLEQRYVDQLVIFLSRCQHRCASCQLGCTHSAAHSTEMQHHCGTNHKCRGRCEYAECRVGSESKAPPCSRSAGHEGKCECEKGEHTCGQLCVLARAFNCDRTCSKLAEHPGDHRCSVQVHTCGAPCSAETCKAACVLDIQRRHVVHKCVEMQCLHECCMHGCKHICGEKNHFHGQADESRAFAEENGMTYSPNLCEDSVDMEGSPVTHMCLASHACPELCQVSGMCEQKVHLKKSSRTYQGARGSFEYIYQEMNGCKKQCICVVPGGRHDHEPLEHSCVAPTENAIEFSSMQTIHYCDVRCPCCDYYCNKPFGHMGLHDTSHGNMQRTYFLAKSNDIDLEDRKYQVGERGVAEMCNLFCTKMGRGHIHYLPCEGKGREHCVYTADASKDRRRHCEDELYPPPGKAMDELLHCRFWTTIGWEDPCSEEERALFAKCPFQCDAPEHEEADKAPSYCTLEAWHLPEMKPEVGDGFAYIHGHKFECVHAVDSGKFHNIFVLDNSGSMSGRPWKNLLCACNEFGINRLQDGGEGDLVSYITFSNCSIIHCEGEPLEEALKMKLPYYGGGTSFEVGLRAANEVLSRNDHKHFKAVVIFFSDGHPRDINLALAIAQRMRSMYVKYDFKAFVVGFGHVNLPVLQRMAVEMGGEYRHVLDASELQKEFQRIGAVLRKSEASLALVEA
;
A
#
# COMPACT_ATOMS: atom_id res chain seq x y z
N MET A 1 -43.24 5.88 11.03
CA MET A 1 -43.27 6.27 12.45
C MET A 1 -43.35 4.98 13.26
N VAL A 2 -42.25 4.58 13.89
CA VAL A 2 -42.21 3.44 14.83
C VAL A 2 -41.73 4.03 16.15
N GLN A 3 -42.58 3.95 17.18
CA GLN A 3 -42.16 4.19 18.57
C GLN A 3 -41.20 3.07 18.95
N LEU A 4 -39.92 3.40 19.12
CA LEU A 4 -38.96 2.50 19.79
C LEU A 4 -39.29 2.54 21.29
N GLY A 5 -39.49 1.37 21.88
CA GLY A 5 -39.81 1.23 23.30
C GLY A 5 -38.70 1.77 24.20
N ASP A 6 -39.14 2.42 25.29
CA ASP A 6 -38.30 3.01 26.32
C ASP A 6 -37.28 2.03 26.92
N ASN A 7 -36.07 2.54 27.20
CA ASN A 7 -34.94 1.90 27.93
C ASN A 7 -33.85 1.10 27.15
N SER A 8 -33.77 1.15 25.82
CA SER A 8 -32.63 0.54 25.09
C SER A 8 -31.47 1.53 24.84
N TRP A 9 -30.25 1.15 25.20
CA TRP A 9 -29.04 1.90 24.84
C TRP A 9 -28.78 1.80 23.33
N VAL A 10 -28.51 2.93 22.67
CA VAL A 10 -28.09 2.98 21.28
C VAL A 10 -26.59 3.28 21.26
N GLY A 11 -25.78 2.38 20.68
CA GLY A 11 -24.34 2.63 20.50
C GLY A 11 -24.10 3.64 19.38
N SER A 12 -23.16 4.56 19.57
CA SER A 12 -22.72 5.53 18.56
C SER A 12 -21.20 5.68 18.55
N LEU A 13 -20.64 6.04 17.39
CA LEU A 13 -19.23 6.39 17.25
C LEU A 13 -19.00 7.87 17.58
N LEU A 14 -17.93 8.14 18.33
CA LEU A 14 -17.14 9.35 18.20
C LEU A 14 -15.73 8.92 17.76
N CYS A 15 -15.38 9.24 16.51
CA CYS A 15 -14.03 9.01 15.98
C CYS A 15 -13.21 10.29 16.13
N PHE A 16 -12.11 10.23 16.86
CA PHE A 16 -11.02 11.19 16.70
C PHE A 16 -9.98 10.57 15.77
N ALA A 17 -9.13 11.39 15.16
CA ALA A 17 -8.23 11.00 14.06
C ALA A 17 -7.36 9.75 14.34
N ASP A 18 -7.18 9.40 15.61
CA ASP A 18 -6.24 8.40 16.08
C ASP A 18 -6.76 7.50 17.24
N GLU A 19 -7.98 7.71 17.75
CA GLU A 19 -8.69 6.76 18.63
C GLU A 19 -10.21 6.69 18.34
N LEU A 20 -10.73 5.46 18.27
CA LEU A 20 -12.16 5.18 18.19
C LEU A 20 -12.77 5.17 19.60
N VAL A 21 -13.42 6.25 20.02
CA VAL A 21 -14.14 6.29 21.31
C VAL A 21 -15.58 5.84 21.08
N LEU A 22 -15.88 4.61 21.50
CA LEU A 22 -17.24 4.06 21.47
C LEU A 22 -18.06 4.62 22.65
N GLY A 23 -19.12 5.36 22.34
CA GLY A 23 -20.10 5.83 23.32
C GLY A 23 -21.42 5.06 23.21
N ARG A 24 -22.13 4.90 24.32
CA ARG A 24 -23.55 4.52 24.32
C ARG A 24 -24.36 5.74 24.73
N ALA A 25 -25.37 6.08 23.94
CA ALA A 25 -26.32 7.14 24.24
C ALA A 25 -27.70 6.55 24.51
N ARG A 26 -28.45 7.14 25.45
CA ARG A 26 -29.86 6.85 25.67
C ARG A 26 -30.62 8.17 25.82
N VAL A 27 -31.86 8.19 25.34
CA VAL A 27 -32.80 9.26 25.67
C VAL A 27 -33.60 8.77 26.88
N GLU A 28 -33.51 9.49 27.99
CA GLU A 28 -34.30 9.19 29.19
C GLU A 28 -35.77 9.58 28.97
N GLU A 29 -36.70 8.99 29.72
CA GLU A 29 -38.14 9.28 29.64
C GLU A 29 -38.48 10.77 29.80
N SER A 30 -37.55 11.56 30.37
CA SER A 30 -37.62 13.02 30.51
C SER A 30 -37.27 13.81 29.24
N GLY A 31 -36.89 13.14 28.13
CA GLY A 31 -36.39 13.77 26.91
C GLY A 31 -34.92 14.20 26.97
N ARG A 32 -34.18 13.80 28.01
CA ARG A 32 -32.75 14.12 28.21
C ARG A 32 -31.85 13.08 27.56
N LEU A 33 -30.78 13.51 26.88
CA LEU A 33 -29.79 12.60 26.31
C LEU A 33 -28.69 12.32 27.34
N ALA A 34 -28.54 11.05 27.74
CA ALA A 34 -27.48 10.58 28.61
C ALA A 34 -26.45 9.77 27.80
N VAL A 35 -25.18 10.21 27.82
CA VAL A 35 -24.07 9.58 27.07
C VAL A 35 -23.05 8.99 28.03
N SER A 36 -22.72 7.71 27.83
CA SER A 36 -21.69 6.98 28.56
C SER A 36 -20.58 6.54 27.60
N SER A 37 -19.33 6.89 27.87
CA SER A 37 -18.18 6.42 27.09
C SER A 37 -17.72 5.05 27.59
N ILE A 38 -17.45 4.13 26.66
CA ILE A 38 -16.87 2.83 26.93
C ILE A 38 -15.67 2.66 26.00
N SER A 39 -14.47 2.98 26.48
CA SER A 39 -13.26 2.39 25.89
C SER A 39 -13.26 0.92 26.28
N ARG A 40 -13.18 0.00 25.31
CA ARG A 40 -13.11 -1.44 25.60
C ARG A 40 -11.69 -1.90 25.97
N GLU A 41 -10.67 -1.04 25.81
CA GLU A 41 -9.29 -1.33 26.20
C GLU A 41 -8.94 -0.77 27.58
N ASP A 42 -9.54 0.34 28.02
CA ASP A 42 -9.21 0.95 29.31
C ASP A 42 -10.45 0.87 30.23
N HIS A 43 -10.45 -0.03 31.23
CA HIS A 43 -11.57 -0.33 32.14
C HIS A 43 -12.03 0.85 33.03
N ARG A 44 -11.81 2.11 32.65
CA ARG A 44 -12.28 3.28 33.39
C ARG A 44 -13.73 3.58 33.05
N LYS A 45 -14.61 3.50 34.06
CA LYS A 45 -15.90 4.18 34.06
C LYS A 45 -15.62 5.70 33.97
N LEU A 46 -15.78 6.28 32.79
CA LEU A 46 -15.72 7.73 32.59
C LEU A 46 -17.07 8.37 32.98
N PRO A 47 -17.09 9.63 33.44
CA PRO A 47 -18.30 10.28 33.95
C PRO A 47 -19.32 10.55 32.84
N THR A 48 -20.59 10.19 33.10
CA THR A 48 -21.74 10.43 32.23
C THR A 48 -21.97 11.92 32.01
N ALA A 49 -22.12 12.36 30.75
CA ALA A 49 -22.56 13.71 30.40
C ALA A 49 -24.06 13.69 30.06
N VAL A 50 -24.82 14.67 30.55
CA VAL A 50 -26.27 14.83 30.35
C VAL A 50 -26.51 16.16 29.63
N LEU A 51 -27.29 16.14 28.55
CA LEU A 51 -27.64 17.32 27.75
C LEU A 51 -29.17 17.50 27.72
N GLU A 52 -29.64 18.75 27.85
CA GLU A 52 -31.07 19.12 27.85
C GLU A 52 -31.47 19.79 26.52
N GLU A 53 -32.71 19.54 26.06
CA GLU A 53 -33.44 20.24 24.97
C GLU A 53 -32.91 20.14 23.51
N LEU A 54 -32.78 18.93 22.96
CA LEU A 54 -32.50 18.70 21.52
C LEU A 54 -33.53 17.73 20.90
N SER A 55 -34.14 18.10 19.76
CA SER A 55 -34.91 17.13 18.96
C SER A 55 -34.07 16.57 17.82
N VAL A 56 -33.86 15.27 17.84
CA VAL A 56 -33.06 14.56 16.84
C VAL A 56 -34.00 13.74 15.97
N THR A 57 -34.08 14.07 14.67
CA THR A 57 -34.83 13.27 13.70
C THR A 57 -33.88 12.31 13.00
N VAL A 58 -34.09 11.01 13.21
CA VAL A 58 -33.35 9.93 12.54
C VAL A 58 -34.08 9.56 11.25
N ARG A 59 -33.43 9.78 10.10
CA ARG A 59 -33.74 9.07 8.86
C ARG A 59 -32.40 8.53 8.35
N SER A 60 -32.35 7.21 8.15
CA SER A 60 -31.17 6.44 7.72
C SER A 60 -29.87 6.85 8.44
N GLU A 61 -29.68 6.28 9.64
CA GLU A 61 -28.43 6.15 10.41
C GLU A 61 -27.40 7.30 10.46
N ALA A 62 -27.80 8.54 10.18
CA ALA A 62 -27.06 9.76 10.51
C ALA A 62 -27.90 10.69 11.39
N TYR A 63 -27.27 11.40 12.34
CA TYR A 63 -27.94 12.37 13.19
C TYR A 63 -28.07 13.72 12.49
N ARG A 64 -29.30 14.15 12.18
CA ARG A 64 -29.58 15.56 11.85
C ARG A 64 -29.98 16.28 13.13
N ILE A 65 -29.15 17.22 13.56
CA ILE A 65 -29.47 18.08 14.71
C ILE A 65 -30.34 19.23 14.20
N GLN A 66 -31.62 19.24 14.60
CA GLN A 66 -32.56 20.33 14.30
C GLN A 66 -33.16 20.86 15.60
N ARG A 67 -33.29 22.18 15.72
CA ARG A 67 -34.06 22.80 16.81
C ARG A 67 -35.53 22.42 16.63
N SER A 68 -36.18 21.96 17.71
CA SER A 68 -37.55 21.45 17.63
C SER A 68 -38.51 22.54 17.15
N GLY A 69 -39.18 22.27 16.04
CA GLY A 69 -40.13 23.19 15.43
C GLY A 69 -41.42 23.25 16.25
N LYS A 70 -41.49 24.15 17.22
CA LYS A 70 -42.75 24.76 17.65
C LYS A 70 -42.61 26.28 17.67
N GLY A 71 -42.93 26.87 16.52
CA GLY A 71 -43.23 28.29 16.40
C GLY A 71 -42.11 29.12 15.77
N ALA A 72 -42.02 29.11 14.44
CA ALA A 72 -41.67 30.31 13.68
C ALA A 72 -42.08 30.11 12.22
N LYS A 73 -43.05 30.91 11.77
CA LYS A 73 -43.10 31.33 10.38
C LYS A 73 -41.73 31.89 10.02
N ALA A 74 -41.30 31.73 8.78
CA ALA A 74 -40.11 32.37 8.22
C ALA A 74 -40.08 33.86 8.63
N ASP A 75 -39.27 34.19 9.63
CA ASP A 75 -38.97 35.57 9.98
C ASP A 75 -37.48 35.76 9.77
N ARG A 76 -37.14 36.56 8.76
CA ARG A 76 -35.78 36.83 8.26
C ARG A 76 -34.95 37.69 9.25
N GLY A 77 -35.13 37.50 10.56
CA GLY A 77 -34.61 38.36 11.62
C GLY A 77 -33.35 37.87 12.33
N TRP A 78 -33.07 36.56 12.35
CA TRP A 78 -31.98 36.00 13.18
C TRP A 78 -30.59 35.97 12.49
N LEU A 79 -30.50 36.42 11.24
CA LEU A 79 -29.23 36.55 10.49
C LEU A 79 -28.65 37.98 10.52
N ARG A 80 -29.25 38.91 11.29
CA ARG A 80 -28.60 40.20 11.56
C ARG A 80 -27.85 40.11 12.89
N ALA A 81 -26.53 40.07 12.80
CA ALA A 81 -25.68 40.40 13.94
C ALA A 81 -25.94 41.87 14.31
N ASP A 82 -26.76 42.11 15.32
CA ASP A 82 -26.85 43.41 15.95
C ASP A 82 -25.56 43.62 16.76
N GLN A 83 -24.76 44.62 16.37
CA GLN A 83 -23.41 44.85 16.94
C GLN A 83 -23.43 45.32 18.40
N ASN A 84 -24.62 45.45 19.01
CA ASN A 84 -24.79 46.05 20.34
C ASN A 84 -25.46 45.13 21.39
N GLN A 85 -25.53 43.81 21.17
CA GLN A 85 -25.94 42.86 22.23
C GLN A 85 -24.79 41.94 22.68
N PRO A 86 -24.67 41.61 23.98
CA PRO A 86 -23.65 40.70 24.48
C PRO A 86 -23.88 39.30 23.87
N SER A 87 -22.81 38.63 23.46
CA SER A 87 -22.88 37.38 22.68
C SER A 87 -23.69 36.27 23.37
N ASP A 88 -24.78 35.83 22.73
CA ASP A 88 -25.52 34.59 23.05
C ASP A 88 -24.72 33.31 22.69
N ALA A 89 -23.39 33.35 22.76
CA ALA A 89 -22.51 32.21 22.52
C ALA A 89 -22.76 30.99 23.44
N PRO A 90 -23.10 31.13 24.75
CA PRO A 90 -23.27 29.96 25.62
C PRO A 90 -24.57 29.16 25.39
N GLU A 91 -25.57 29.72 24.70
CA GLU A 91 -26.86 29.06 24.46
C GLU A 91 -26.98 28.39 23.07
N HIS A 92 -25.95 28.52 22.22
CA HIS A 92 -25.97 27.93 20.89
C HIS A 92 -25.66 26.43 20.95
N TRP A 93 -26.46 25.58 20.29
CA TRP A 93 -26.31 24.11 20.36
C TRP A 93 -24.93 23.59 19.89
N LEU A 94 -24.23 24.31 18.99
CA LEU A 94 -22.85 24.02 18.58
C LEU A 94 -21.82 24.18 19.73
N ARG A 95 -22.21 24.67 20.91
CA ARG A 95 -21.36 24.74 22.12
C ARG A 95 -20.87 23.36 22.58
N VAL A 96 -21.47 22.28 22.08
CA VAL A 96 -20.99 20.90 22.28
C VAL A 96 -19.49 20.74 21.95
N PHE A 97 -18.99 21.41 20.91
CA PHE A 97 -17.57 21.36 20.54
C PHE A 97 -16.66 21.89 21.65
N TYR A 98 -17.09 22.93 22.37
CA TYR A 98 -16.36 23.48 23.50
C TYR A 98 -16.22 22.43 24.62
N HIS A 99 -17.31 21.76 25.01
CA HIS A 99 -17.30 20.79 26.10
C HIS A 99 -16.52 19.51 25.78
N VAL A 100 -16.40 19.14 24.51
CA VAL A 100 -15.55 18.02 24.07
C VAL A 100 -14.07 18.39 24.29
N PHE A 101 -13.60 19.49 23.73
CA PHE A 101 -12.19 19.90 23.86
C PHE A 101 -11.83 20.47 25.23
N GLU A 102 -12.83 20.90 26.02
CA GLU A 102 -12.65 21.24 27.44
C GLU A 102 -12.26 20.00 28.26
N LYS A 103 -12.75 18.79 27.90
CA LYS A 103 -12.55 17.58 28.70
C LYS A 103 -11.44 16.66 28.18
N PHE A 104 -11.08 16.74 26.91
CA PHE A 104 -10.08 15.87 26.27
C PHE A 104 -8.89 16.67 25.69
N PRO A 105 -7.62 16.20 25.83
CA PRO A 105 -6.45 16.83 25.20
C PRO A 105 -6.44 16.64 23.66
N VAL A 106 -5.83 17.57 22.92
CA VAL A 106 -5.87 17.64 21.44
C VAL A 106 -4.89 16.69 20.73
N ARG A 107 -3.93 16.09 21.44
CA ARG A 107 -2.97 15.10 20.88
C ARG A 107 -3.26 13.70 21.43
N SER A 108 -3.23 12.67 20.57
CA SER A 108 -3.03 11.29 21.04
C SER A 108 -1.53 10.93 21.14
N LEU A 109 -1.26 9.82 21.81
CA LEU A 109 0.06 9.23 22.04
C LEU A 109 0.79 8.80 20.76
N ILE A 110 0.09 8.70 19.62
CA ILE A 110 0.65 8.23 18.34
C ILE A 110 1.42 9.35 17.63
N ASP A 111 0.96 10.59 17.72
CA ASP A 111 1.54 11.74 17.00
C ASP A 111 2.93 12.15 17.54
N SER A 112 3.25 11.81 18.79
CA SER A 112 4.58 12.09 19.36
C SER A 112 5.69 11.20 18.78
N ALA A 113 5.36 10.09 18.13
CA ALA A 113 6.32 9.07 17.72
C ALA A 113 6.78 9.21 16.26
N MET A 114 6.05 9.98 15.43
CA MET A 114 6.26 9.99 13.97
C MET A 114 6.82 11.32 13.42
N ASP A 115 6.60 12.48 14.06
CA ASP A 115 7.26 13.75 13.68
C ASP A 115 7.11 14.81 14.81
N PRO A 116 8.11 15.64 15.16
CA PRO A 116 7.97 16.66 16.21
C PRO A 116 7.06 17.85 15.84
N GLU A 117 6.84 18.10 14.54
CA GLU A 117 6.04 19.22 14.03
C GLU A 117 5.12 18.89 12.82
N PRO A 118 4.06 18.07 12.97
CA PRO A 118 2.96 18.08 12.03
C PRO A 118 1.73 18.76 12.66
N SER A 119 1.21 19.78 11.98
CA SER A 119 -0.14 20.28 12.24
C SER A 119 -1.15 19.18 11.86
N CYS A 120 -2.09 18.85 12.73
CA CYS A 120 -3.23 17.99 12.41
C CYS A 120 -4.41 18.89 11.99
N PRO A 121 -4.68 19.08 10.69
CA PRO A 121 -5.81 19.91 10.27
C PRO A 121 -7.11 19.13 10.43
N LEU A 122 -7.81 19.32 11.56
CA LEU A 122 -9.20 18.90 11.69
C LEU A 122 -10.08 19.84 10.83
N GLN A 123 -10.59 19.34 9.70
CA GLN A 123 -11.44 20.11 8.80
C GLN A 123 -12.93 19.95 9.17
N ILE A 124 -13.66 21.06 9.30
CA ILE A 124 -15.09 21.06 9.64
C ILE A 124 -15.88 21.54 8.42
N GLY A 125 -16.73 20.68 7.85
CA GLY A 125 -17.64 21.05 6.77
C GLY A 125 -19.04 21.42 7.29
N VAL A 126 -19.59 22.55 6.85
CA VAL A 126 -20.99 22.94 7.05
C VAL A 126 -21.69 23.02 5.70
N VAL A 127 -22.72 22.19 5.50
CA VAL A 127 -23.46 22.07 4.23
C VAL A 127 -24.86 22.65 4.38
N PHE A 128 -25.25 23.54 3.47
CA PHE A 128 -26.57 24.16 3.44
C PHE A 128 -27.47 23.45 2.42
N THR A 129 -28.65 22.99 2.83
CA THR A 129 -29.51 22.16 1.97
C THR A 129 -30.48 22.96 1.10
N ASP A 130 -30.56 24.29 1.26
CA ASP A 130 -31.55 25.17 0.58
C ASP A 130 -30.94 26.44 -0.03
N GLY A 131 -29.69 26.38 -0.48
CA GLY A 131 -28.99 27.52 -1.11
C GLY A 131 -29.20 27.57 -2.62
N GLN A 132 -30.25 28.23 -3.11
CA GLN A 132 -30.27 28.75 -4.49
C GLN A 132 -29.74 30.19 -4.59
N ASP A 133 -29.26 30.75 -3.47
CA ASP A 133 -28.87 32.15 -3.34
C ASP A 133 -27.47 32.24 -2.71
N GLU A 134 -26.46 32.54 -3.51
CA GLU A 134 -25.04 32.66 -3.08
C GLU A 134 -24.87 33.68 -1.93
N ALA A 135 -25.74 34.69 -1.84
CA ALA A 135 -25.70 35.68 -0.78
C ALA A 135 -26.05 35.09 0.60
N PHE A 136 -26.93 34.08 0.65
CA PHE A 136 -27.30 33.39 1.89
C PHE A 136 -26.18 32.48 2.39
N GLU A 137 -25.49 31.79 1.48
CA GLU A 137 -24.35 30.92 1.82
C GLU A 137 -23.17 31.73 2.37
N ALA A 138 -22.88 32.88 1.75
CA ALA A 138 -21.84 33.78 2.23
C ALA A 138 -22.16 34.32 3.64
N ASP A 139 -23.42 34.67 3.91
CA ASP A 139 -23.86 35.14 5.23
C ASP A 139 -23.84 34.03 6.29
N ALA A 140 -24.29 32.83 5.94
CA ALA A 140 -24.29 31.69 6.86
C ALA A 140 -22.87 31.22 7.17
N ALA A 141 -21.97 31.16 6.18
CA ALA A 141 -20.56 30.86 6.37
C ALA A 141 -19.89 31.89 7.29
N ARG A 142 -20.21 33.18 7.12
CA ARG A 142 -19.70 34.27 7.96
C ARG A 142 -20.16 34.12 9.42
N VAL A 143 -21.42 33.78 9.66
CA VAL A 143 -21.98 33.56 11.01
C VAL A 143 -21.36 32.32 11.67
N CYS A 144 -21.24 31.21 10.95
CA CYS A 144 -20.59 30.01 11.48
C CYS A 144 -19.12 30.26 11.84
N LYS A 145 -18.38 30.99 10.98
CA LYS A 145 -16.98 31.34 11.23
C LYS A 145 -16.82 32.24 12.45
N ALA A 146 -17.71 33.22 12.63
CA ALA A 146 -17.73 34.08 13.82
C ALA A 146 -18.01 33.27 15.11
N TYR A 147 -18.92 32.31 15.06
CA TYR A 147 -19.22 31.45 16.19
C TYR A 147 -18.04 30.57 16.60
N PHE A 148 -17.41 29.87 15.64
CA PHE A 148 -16.24 29.03 15.93
C PHE A 148 -15.03 29.85 16.38
N ASN A 149 -14.86 31.09 15.92
CA ASN A 149 -13.84 32.00 16.45
C ASN A 149 -14.03 32.27 17.95
N ASN A 150 -15.25 32.60 18.38
CA ASN A 150 -15.57 32.82 19.80
C ASN A 150 -15.40 31.54 20.62
N LEU A 151 -15.77 30.38 20.07
CA LEU A 151 -15.55 29.09 20.71
C LEU A 151 -14.05 28.76 20.88
N MET A 152 -13.23 29.09 19.88
CA MET A 152 -11.77 28.96 19.97
C MET A 152 -11.16 29.90 21.00
N GLU A 153 -11.67 31.13 21.15
CA GLU A 153 -11.25 32.03 22.23
C GLU A 153 -11.55 31.43 23.61
N ASP A 154 -12.75 30.87 23.79
CA ASP A 154 -13.11 30.24 25.06
C ASP A 154 -12.25 29.00 25.36
N LEU A 155 -11.93 28.18 24.35
CA LEU A 155 -11.00 27.04 24.53
C LEU A 155 -9.58 27.51 24.88
N ARG A 156 -9.10 28.60 24.29
CA ARG A 156 -7.78 29.18 24.62
C ARG A 156 -7.74 29.68 26.07
N ARG A 157 -8.86 30.17 26.61
CA ARG A 157 -8.97 30.60 28.03
C ARG A 157 -8.83 29.46 29.04
N LEU A 158 -8.96 28.20 28.62
CA LEU A 158 -8.74 27.03 29.48
C LEU A 158 -7.26 26.74 29.77
N ASN A 159 -6.32 27.48 29.17
CA ASN A 159 -4.86 27.31 29.33
C ASN A 159 -4.36 25.87 29.04
N LYS A 160 -5.02 25.17 28.12
CA LYS A 160 -4.60 23.84 27.63
C LYS A 160 -3.83 23.97 26.31
N PRO A 161 -2.81 23.13 26.05
CA PRO A 161 -2.09 23.15 24.79
C PRO A 161 -3.01 22.64 23.66
N LEU A 162 -3.45 23.56 22.79
CA LEU A 162 -4.35 23.27 21.65
C LEU A 162 -3.59 22.81 20.39
N ALA A 163 -2.25 22.75 20.42
CA ALA A 163 -1.39 22.15 19.39
C ALA A 163 -1.71 22.52 17.92
N GLY A 164 -2.08 23.78 17.66
CA GLY A 164 -2.39 24.28 16.31
C GLY A 164 -3.84 24.08 15.85
N LEU A 165 -4.72 23.53 16.69
CA LEU A 165 -6.15 23.44 16.42
C LEU A 165 -6.75 24.85 16.26
N ASP A 166 -7.35 25.11 15.11
CA ASP A 166 -8.13 26.32 14.84
C ASP A 166 -9.36 25.97 14.00
N LEU A 167 -10.45 25.65 14.70
CA LEU A 167 -11.74 25.23 14.14
C LEU A 167 -12.38 26.28 13.22
N ALA A 168 -12.00 27.55 13.36
CA ALA A 168 -12.55 28.63 12.54
C ALA A 168 -11.78 28.79 11.22
N SER A 169 -10.47 28.52 11.22
CA SER A 169 -9.65 28.50 10.01
C SER A 169 -9.89 27.27 9.13
N THR A 170 -10.30 26.15 9.73
CA THR A 170 -10.54 24.86 9.04
C THR A 170 -11.99 24.62 8.65
N LEU A 171 -12.86 25.62 8.87
CA LEU A 171 -14.27 25.58 8.50
C LEU A 171 -14.42 25.74 6.97
N SER A 172 -14.91 24.71 6.28
CA SER A 172 -15.39 24.79 4.91
C SER A 172 -16.92 24.89 4.90
N CYS A 173 -17.45 25.82 4.11
CA CYS A 173 -18.89 25.97 3.90
C CYS A 173 -19.15 25.79 2.41
N GLN A 174 -20.01 24.84 2.03
CA GLN A 174 -20.23 24.50 0.63
C GLN A 174 -21.73 24.40 0.32
N GLY A 175 -22.12 25.04 -0.77
CA GLY A 175 -23.42 24.94 -1.41
C GLY A 175 -23.40 23.84 -2.47
N SER A 176 -24.28 22.85 -2.31
CA SER A 176 -24.59 21.74 -3.23
C SER A 176 -23.68 20.48 -3.22
N ARG A 177 -24.39 19.32 -3.29
CA ARG A 177 -24.04 17.91 -3.50
C ARG A 177 -22.56 17.49 -3.37
N CYS A 178 -22.13 17.15 -2.16
CA CYS A 178 -20.93 16.32 -1.95
C CYS A 178 -21.25 15.20 -0.93
N THR A 179 -21.71 14.04 -1.40
CA THR A 179 -21.78 12.82 -0.58
C THR A 179 -20.83 11.71 -1.07
N ASP A 180 -20.05 12.00 -2.12
CA ASP A 180 -19.07 11.10 -2.75
C ASP A 180 -17.98 10.64 -1.76
N GLY A 181 -18.02 9.37 -1.35
CA GLY A 181 -17.05 8.79 -0.42
C GLY A 181 -17.44 7.41 0.11
N ALA A 182 -16.65 6.89 1.06
CA ALA A 182 -16.98 5.66 1.79
C ALA A 182 -17.29 6.00 3.26
N TRP A 183 -18.48 5.62 3.71
CA TRP A 183 -19.00 5.88 5.05
C TRP A 183 -19.02 4.58 5.85
N MET A 184 -18.71 4.63 7.16
CA MET A 184 -18.66 3.45 8.02
C MET A 184 -19.58 3.57 9.23
N SER A 185 -20.43 2.55 9.43
CA SER A 185 -21.35 2.41 10.56
C SER A 185 -21.09 1.12 11.34
N LEU A 186 -21.30 1.14 12.66
CA LEU A 186 -21.05 0.01 13.56
C LEU A 186 -22.30 -0.36 14.36
N ARG A 187 -22.67 -1.64 14.41
CA ARG A 187 -23.83 -2.14 15.16
C ARG A 187 -23.50 -3.40 15.96
N PHE A 188 -23.72 -3.37 17.27
CA PHE A 188 -23.67 -4.58 18.10
C PHE A 188 -24.94 -5.40 17.91
N LEU A 189 -24.80 -6.65 17.46
CA LEU A 189 -25.90 -7.60 17.37
C LEU A 189 -26.01 -8.45 18.64
N SER A 190 -24.87 -8.74 19.30
CA SER A 190 -24.78 -9.49 20.55
C SER A 190 -23.58 -9.00 21.39
N THR A 191 -23.29 -9.64 22.54
CA THR A 191 -22.09 -9.36 23.36
C THR A 191 -20.77 -9.63 22.62
N ASP A 192 -20.82 -10.53 21.64
CA ASP A 192 -19.65 -11.11 20.98
C ASP A 192 -19.62 -10.82 19.47
N THR A 193 -20.66 -10.19 18.90
CA THR A 193 -20.78 -9.89 17.46
C THR A 193 -20.93 -8.39 17.21
N LEU A 194 -20.00 -7.82 16.44
CA LEU A 194 -20.04 -6.46 15.94
C LEU A 194 -20.18 -6.48 14.41
N LEU A 195 -21.26 -5.87 13.90
CA LEU A 195 -21.46 -5.63 12.47
C LEU A 195 -20.79 -4.31 12.07
N VAL A 196 -20.02 -4.35 10.99
CA VAL A 196 -19.43 -3.18 10.33
C VAL A 196 -20.10 -3.02 8.98
N VAL A 197 -20.71 -1.86 8.73
CA VAL A 197 -21.38 -1.53 7.48
C VAL A 197 -20.58 -0.44 6.79
N LEU A 198 -20.22 -0.67 5.52
CA LEU A 198 -19.53 0.29 4.67
C LEU A 198 -20.48 0.71 3.55
N ASP A 199 -20.74 2.00 3.43
CA ASP A 199 -21.59 2.59 2.40
C ASP A 199 -20.73 3.39 1.42
N PHE A 200 -20.74 2.99 0.15
CA PHE A 200 -19.88 3.57 -0.89
C PHE A 200 -20.73 4.40 -1.85
N GLU A 201 -20.54 5.72 -1.83
CA GLU A 201 -21.20 6.66 -2.73
C GLU A 201 -20.26 7.17 -3.85
N GLY A 202 -20.81 7.42 -5.03
CA GLY A 202 -20.11 8.01 -6.17
C GLY A 202 -19.26 7.04 -7.02
N LEU A 203 -19.54 5.73 -7.00
CA LEU A 203 -18.91 4.78 -7.94
C LEU A 203 -19.37 5.08 -9.37
N GLY A 204 -18.43 5.35 -10.29
CA GLY A 204 -18.75 5.77 -11.67
C GLY A 204 -19.07 7.26 -11.82
N SER A 205 -18.75 8.10 -10.82
CA SER A 205 -18.88 9.56 -10.90
C SER A 205 -17.90 10.16 -11.92
N PHE A 206 -18.30 11.21 -12.63
CA PHE A 206 -17.44 11.92 -13.58
C PHE A 206 -16.25 12.63 -12.90
N GLU A 207 -16.31 12.82 -11.59
CA GLU A 207 -15.26 13.45 -10.80
C GLU A 207 -14.12 12.47 -10.44
N ARG A 208 -14.28 11.16 -10.73
CA ARG A 208 -13.30 10.12 -10.41
C ARG A 208 -12.69 9.51 -11.66
N SER A 209 -11.40 9.22 -11.58
CA SER A 209 -10.69 8.46 -12.61
C SER A 209 -11.13 7.00 -12.61
N GLU A 210 -11.01 6.34 -13.77
CA GLU A 210 -11.27 4.91 -13.89
C GLU A 210 -10.45 4.07 -12.90
N GLN A 211 -9.23 4.52 -12.60
CA GLN A 211 -8.34 3.89 -11.64
C GLN A 211 -8.87 3.96 -10.19
N GLU A 212 -9.40 5.10 -9.77
CA GLU A 212 -9.96 5.28 -8.42
C GLU A 212 -11.20 4.40 -8.21
N ASP A 213 -12.05 4.28 -9.23
CA ASP A 213 -13.21 3.37 -9.20
C ASP A 213 -12.79 1.90 -9.10
N ILE A 214 -11.76 1.49 -9.85
CA ILE A 214 -11.19 0.14 -9.72
C ILE A 214 -10.70 -0.09 -8.28
N PHE A 215 -9.99 0.86 -7.68
CA PHE A 215 -9.49 0.72 -6.32
C PHE A 215 -10.57 0.66 -5.26
N LEU A 216 -11.62 1.48 -5.38
CA LEU A 216 -12.79 1.41 -4.50
C LEU A 216 -13.51 0.07 -4.62
N SER A 217 -13.64 -0.45 -5.84
CA SER A 217 -14.27 -1.76 -6.10
C SER A 217 -13.49 -2.91 -5.44
N VAL A 218 -12.15 -2.89 -5.54
CA VAL A 218 -11.25 -3.87 -4.91
C VAL A 218 -11.30 -3.75 -3.40
N LEU A 219 -11.26 -2.53 -2.86
CA LEU A 219 -11.38 -2.30 -1.43
C LEU A 219 -12.68 -2.88 -0.88
N ASN A 220 -13.81 -2.53 -1.50
CA ASN A 220 -15.14 -2.99 -1.09
C ASN A 220 -15.22 -4.52 -1.03
N ALA A 221 -14.85 -5.21 -2.11
CA ALA A 221 -14.97 -6.67 -2.14
C ALA A 221 -13.94 -7.38 -1.24
N SER A 222 -12.75 -6.80 -1.06
CA SER A 222 -11.67 -7.45 -0.30
C SER A 222 -11.99 -7.62 1.19
N VAL A 223 -12.68 -6.66 1.81
CA VAL A 223 -12.95 -6.65 3.27
C VAL A 223 -14.38 -7.05 3.63
N SER A 224 -15.30 -7.04 2.67
CA SER A 224 -16.72 -7.29 2.90
C SER A 224 -17.03 -8.79 2.95
N MET A 225 -17.82 -9.20 3.96
CA MET A 225 -18.40 -10.55 4.04
C MET A 225 -19.76 -10.64 3.32
N PHE A 226 -20.41 -9.49 3.10
CA PHE A 226 -21.70 -9.37 2.44
C PHE A 226 -21.75 -8.00 1.76
N THR A 227 -21.83 -7.98 0.44
CA THR A 227 -21.86 -6.74 -0.35
C THR A 227 -23.21 -6.58 -0.99
N VAL A 228 -23.92 -5.50 -0.66
CA VAL A 228 -25.22 -5.20 -1.28
C VAL A 228 -25.00 -4.24 -2.42
N PHE A 229 -25.28 -4.70 -3.64
CA PHE A 229 -25.25 -3.87 -4.84
C PHE A 229 -26.68 -3.51 -5.24
N ARG A 230 -27.06 -2.24 -5.05
CA ARG A 230 -28.43 -1.77 -5.34
C ARG A 230 -28.51 -1.19 -6.75
N MET A 231 -29.41 -1.70 -7.57
CA MET A 231 -29.49 -1.34 -9.00
C MET A 231 -30.92 -1.18 -9.50
N GLU A 232 -31.05 -0.59 -10.70
CA GLU A 232 -32.32 -0.48 -11.43
C GLU A 232 -32.67 -1.77 -12.18
N SER A 233 -33.92 -1.90 -12.62
CA SER A 233 -34.40 -3.08 -13.34
C SER A 233 -33.81 -3.27 -14.73
N ARG A 234 -33.08 -2.27 -15.26
CA ARG A 234 -32.45 -2.31 -16.58
C ARG A 234 -30.94 -2.37 -16.43
N PHE A 235 -30.32 -3.29 -17.18
CA PHE A 235 -28.88 -3.33 -17.39
C PHE A 235 -28.50 -2.25 -18.42
N ASP A 236 -27.78 -1.24 -17.98
CA ASP A 236 -27.29 -0.14 -18.81
C ASP A 236 -25.77 -0.20 -19.03
N LYS A 237 -25.26 0.68 -19.90
CA LYS A 237 -23.82 0.76 -20.20
C LYS A 237 -22.97 1.10 -18.97
N ASP A 238 -23.56 1.75 -17.96
CA ASP A 238 -22.86 2.16 -16.76
C ASP A 238 -22.60 0.97 -15.83
N ILE A 239 -23.58 0.06 -15.71
CA ILE A 239 -23.42 -1.23 -15.03
C ILE A 239 -22.40 -2.12 -15.75
N ASP A 240 -22.43 -2.18 -17.09
CA ASP A 240 -21.44 -2.92 -17.88
C ASP A 240 -20.02 -2.35 -17.68
N GLY A 241 -19.89 -1.02 -17.71
CA GLY A 241 -18.63 -0.33 -17.41
C GLY A 241 -18.14 -0.60 -15.98
N LEU A 242 -19.04 -0.63 -15.00
CA LEU A 242 -18.71 -0.95 -13.62
C LEU A 242 -18.20 -2.39 -13.46
N PHE A 243 -18.88 -3.38 -14.04
CA PHE A 243 -18.41 -4.77 -13.97
C PHE A 243 -17.10 -4.99 -14.74
N SER A 244 -16.86 -4.27 -15.84
CA SER A 244 -15.55 -4.23 -16.48
C SER A 244 -14.46 -3.72 -15.53
N ARG A 245 -14.73 -2.68 -14.73
CA ARG A 245 -13.80 -2.17 -13.70
C ARG A 245 -13.57 -3.18 -12.58
N PHE A 246 -14.61 -3.86 -12.09
CA PHE A 246 -14.45 -4.98 -11.15
C PHE A 246 -13.55 -6.07 -11.72
N GLN A 247 -13.74 -6.44 -13.00
CA GLN A 247 -12.93 -7.42 -13.70
C GLN A 247 -11.45 -6.98 -13.82
N LYS A 248 -11.19 -5.69 -14.11
CA LYS A 248 -9.82 -5.13 -14.08
C LYS A 248 -9.20 -5.20 -12.67
N GLY A 249 -10.01 -5.06 -11.63
CA GLY A 249 -9.59 -5.14 -10.22
C GLY A 249 -9.13 -6.53 -9.75
N VAL A 250 -9.59 -7.61 -10.41
CA VAL A 250 -9.27 -9.01 -10.08
C VAL A 250 -7.76 -9.28 -10.07
N GLN A 251 -7.00 -8.59 -10.91
CA GLN A 251 -5.57 -8.84 -11.03
C GLN A 251 -4.73 -8.22 -9.91
N LEU A 252 -5.31 -7.35 -9.08
CA LEU A 252 -4.56 -6.45 -8.20
C LEU A 252 -4.22 -7.04 -6.81
N ILE A 253 -5.13 -7.74 -6.13
CA ILE A 253 -4.81 -8.33 -4.81
C ILE A 253 -5.12 -9.82 -4.87
N LYS A 254 -4.09 -10.67 -4.80
CA LYS A 254 -4.23 -12.13 -4.89
C LYS A 254 -3.60 -12.85 -3.69
N ASN A 255 -4.06 -14.08 -3.45
CA ASN A 255 -3.43 -15.06 -2.55
C ASN A 255 -3.38 -14.65 -1.05
N ASP A 256 -4.51 -14.22 -0.49
CA ASP A 256 -4.70 -14.11 0.97
C ASP A 256 -6.06 -14.69 1.37
N ALA A 257 -6.04 -15.72 2.22
CA ALA A 257 -7.23 -16.43 2.65
C ALA A 257 -8.21 -15.58 3.49
N ARG A 258 -7.83 -14.36 3.90
CA ARG A 258 -8.68 -13.44 4.68
C ARG A 258 -9.49 -12.48 3.83
N LEU A 259 -9.12 -12.31 2.56
CA LEU A 259 -9.78 -11.38 1.63
C LEU A 259 -10.79 -12.11 0.74
N PHE A 260 -11.71 -11.37 0.14
CA PHE A 260 -12.62 -11.88 -0.91
C PHE A 260 -13.48 -13.08 -0.49
N ARG A 261 -13.91 -13.07 0.78
CA ARG A 261 -14.76 -14.12 1.38
C ARG A 261 -16.25 -13.80 1.33
N GLY A 262 -16.61 -12.73 0.64
CA GLY A 262 -17.95 -12.14 0.72
C GLY A 262 -18.94 -12.69 -0.31
N LEU A 263 -20.22 -12.61 0.02
CA LEU A 263 -21.33 -12.84 -0.91
C LEU A 263 -21.71 -11.53 -1.62
N LEU A 264 -21.93 -11.57 -2.94
CA LEU A 264 -22.50 -10.46 -3.70
C LEU A 264 -24.03 -10.56 -3.75
N PHE A 265 -24.72 -9.62 -3.14
CA PHE A 265 -26.18 -9.54 -3.11
C PHE A 265 -26.67 -8.39 -4.00
N MET A 266 -27.25 -8.74 -5.15
CA MET A 266 -27.76 -7.79 -6.14
C MET A 266 -29.23 -7.47 -5.84
N SER A 267 -29.50 -6.26 -5.37
CA SER A 267 -30.84 -5.79 -5.02
C SER A 267 -31.40 -4.90 -6.14
N VAL A 268 -32.31 -5.45 -6.94
CA VAL A 268 -33.01 -4.73 -8.00
C VAL A 268 -34.22 -4.00 -7.41
N LYS A 269 -34.26 -2.67 -7.51
CA LYS A 269 -35.34 -1.85 -6.91
C LYS A 269 -36.58 -1.77 -7.80
N ASP A 270 -37.72 -1.56 -7.15
CA ASP A 270 -39.01 -1.21 -7.77
C ASP A 270 -39.53 -2.24 -8.81
N VAL A 271 -39.30 -3.52 -8.57
CA VAL A 271 -39.73 -4.61 -9.46
C VAL A 271 -41.15 -5.05 -9.10
N ASN A 272 -42.02 -5.12 -10.10
CA ASN A 272 -43.35 -5.71 -9.93
C ASN A 272 -43.22 -7.23 -9.73
N MET A 273 -43.95 -7.79 -8.77
CA MET A 273 -43.85 -9.21 -8.41
C MET A 273 -44.14 -10.16 -9.58
N ASN A 274 -44.95 -9.73 -10.55
CA ASN A 274 -45.25 -10.51 -11.76
C ASN A 274 -44.06 -10.59 -12.74
N ASP A 275 -43.18 -9.59 -12.73
CA ASP A 275 -42.04 -9.47 -13.66
C ASP A 275 -40.74 -9.98 -13.02
N ARG A 276 -40.79 -10.39 -11.75
CA ARG A 276 -39.63 -10.85 -10.96
C ARG A 276 -38.81 -11.90 -11.70
N GLN A 277 -39.46 -12.93 -12.25
CA GLN A 277 -38.74 -14.04 -12.89
C GLN A 277 -38.06 -13.59 -14.18
N GLY A 278 -38.75 -12.78 -15.00
CA GLY A 278 -38.18 -12.27 -16.25
C GLY A 278 -36.94 -11.39 -16.02
N VAL A 279 -36.97 -10.53 -14.99
CA VAL A 279 -35.82 -9.70 -14.62
C VAL A 279 -34.66 -10.57 -14.14
N VAL A 280 -34.92 -11.59 -13.31
CA VAL A 280 -33.88 -12.51 -12.82
C VAL A 280 -33.24 -13.28 -13.98
N ASP A 281 -34.05 -13.81 -14.90
CA ASP A 281 -33.57 -14.60 -16.04
C ASP A 281 -32.71 -13.75 -17.00
N GLU A 282 -33.11 -12.50 -17.26
CA GLU A 282 -32.32 -11.56 -18.06
C GLU A 282 -30.98 -11.25 -17.40
N LEU A 283 -30.99 -10.93 -16.10
CA LEU A 283 -29.78 -10.59 -15.35
C LEU A 283 -28.82 -11.77 -15.28
N ALA A 284 -29.34 -12.97 -15.01
CA ALA A 284 -28.56 -14.20 -15.00
C ALA A 284 -27.93 -14.49 -16.36
N THR A 285 -28.66 -14.27 -17.46
CA THR A 285 -28.13 -14.46 -18.83
C THR A 285 -26.99 -13.51 -19.12
N LYS A 286 -27.10 -12.22 -18.75
CA LYS A 286 -26.04 -11.22 -18.93
C LYS A 286 -24.82 -11.51 -18.07
N LEU A 287 -25.01 -11.86 -16.80
CA LEU A 287 -23.92 -12.26 -15.91
C LEU A 287 -23.21 -13.50 -16.44
N ASN A 288 -23.93 -14.51 -16.91
CA ASN A 288 -23.34 -15.70 -17.52
C ASN A 288 -22.54 -15.36 -18.78
N ALA A 289 -22.99 -14.41 -19.60
CA ALA A 289 -22.21 -13.95 -20.76
C ALA A 289 -20.89 -13.28 -20.35
N ILE A 290 -20.90 -12.47 -19.28
CA ILE A 290 -19.68 -11.88 -18.70
C ILE A 290 -18.78 -13.00 -18.16
N PHE A 291 -19.33 -14.01 -17.48
CA PHE A 291 -18.56 -15.12 -16.91
C PHE A 291 -17.99 -16.08 -17.96
N ASP A 292 -18.73 -16.36 -19.04
CA ASP A 292 -18.28 -17.24 -20.12
C ASP A 292 -17.12 -16.63 -20.93
N SER A 293 -17.02 -15.30 -20.98
CA SER A 293 -15.87 -14.61 -21.59
C SER A 293 -14.56 -14.78 -20.80
N SER A 294 -14.61 -15.17 -19.53
CA SER A 294 -13.46 -15.28 -18.61
C SER A 294 -13.61 -16.48 -17.66
N ARG A 295 -13.67 -17.70 -18.22
CA ARG A 295 -14.11 -18.93 -17.54
C ARG A 295 -13.33 -19.37 -16.30
N GLU A 296 -12.03 -19.05 -16.18
CA GLU A 296 -11.21 -19.51 -15.05
C GLU A 296 -10.92 -18.41 -14.01
N HIS A 297 -11.00 -17.12 -14.38
CA HIS A 297 -10.64 -15.99 -13.52
C HIS A 297 -11.59 -14.79 -13.72
N ASN A 298 -12.79 -14.85 -13.16
CA ASN A 298 -13.73 -13.71 -13.16
C ASN A 298 -13.86 -13.06 -11.78
N PHE A 299 -14.39 -11.84 -11.74
CA PHE A 299 -14.54 -11.09 -10.48
C PHE A 299 -15.44 -11.79 -9.47
N LEU A 300 -16.41 -12.60 -9.91
CA LEU A 300 -17.28 -13.32 -8.99
C LEU A 300 -16.50 -14.44 -8.29
N THR A 301 -15.76 -15.26 -9.03
CA THR A 301 -14.95 -16.34 -8.48
C THR A 301 -13.83 -15.84 -7.59
N GLU A 302 -13.19 -14.74 -7.98
CA GLU A 302 -11.98 -14.22 -7.32
C GLU A 302 -12.28 -13.23 -6.19
N MET A 303 -13.34 -12.41 -6.30
CA MET A 303 -13.65 -11.36 -5.32
C MET A 303 -14.80 -11.72 -4.36
N TYR A 304 -15.68 -12.64 -4.75
CA TYR A 304 -16.87 -13.01 -3.98
C TYR A 304 -17.02 -14.53 -3.79
N ALA A 305 -15.92 -15.27 -3.88
CA ALA A 305 -15.86 -16.73 -3.71
C ALA A 305 -16.89 -17.51 -4.58
N GLY A 306 -17.26 -16.96 -5.75
CA GLY A 306 -18.24 -17.55 -6.66
C GLY A 306 -19.71 -17.37 -6.23
N GLN A 307 -20.00 -16.58 -5.20
CA GLN A 307 -21.34 -16.48 -4.61
C GLN A 307 -22.05 -15.19 -5.05
N VAL A 308 -23.17 -15.33 -5.76
CA VAL A 308 -24.07 -14.23 -6.13
C VAL A 308 -25.52 -14.58 -5.84
N GLU A 309 -26.28 -13.61 -5.34
CA GLU A 309 -27.72 -13.73 -5.14
C GLU A 309 -28.44 -12.51 -5.71
N ILE A 310 -29.50 -12.75 -6.48
CA ILE A 310 -30.30 -11.69 -7.11
C ILE A 310 -31.64 -11.61 -6.40
N ASN A 311 -31.94 -10.44 -5.83
CA ASN A 311 -33.21 -10.14 -5.19
C ASN A 311 -33.94 -9.00 -5.90
N CYS A 312 -35.18 -9.26 -6.29
CA CYS A 312 -36.08 -8.25 -6.86
C CYS A 312 -36.94 -7.68 -5.75
N THR A 313 -36.61 -6.47 -5.29
CA THR A 313 -37.36 -5.80 -4.22
C THR A 313 -38.62 -5.13 -4.77
N PRO A 314 -39.79 -5.34 -4.12
CA PRO A 314 -41.01 -4.61 -4.45
C PRO A 314 -40.86 -3.09 -4.29
N PRO A 315 -41.77 -2.27 -4.84
CA PRO A 315 -41.70 -0.82 -4.71
C PRO A 315 -41.60 -0.34 -3.25
N PHE A 316 -40.73 0.64 -3.02
CA PHE A 316 -40.47 1.18 -1.68
C PHE A 316 -41.75 1.69 -1.01
N GLY A 317 -41.97 1.29 0.25
CA GLY A 317 -43.16 1.68 1.03
C GLY A 317 -44.32 0.69 1.00
N THR A 318 -44.25 -0.37 0.19
CA THR A 318 -45.20 -1.49 0.21
C THR A 318 -44.93 -2.44 1.38
N ARG A 319 -45.93 -3.22 1.82
CA ARG A 319 -45.75 -4.22 2.89
C ARG A 319 -44.82 -5.34 2.43
N GLU A 320 -44.94 -5.70 1.17
CA GLU A 320 -44.17 -6.71 0.46
C GLU A 320 -42.69 -6.33 0.41
N TYR A 321 -42.34 -5.04 0.27
CA TYR A 321 -40.96 -4.56 0.36
C TYR A 321 -40.31 -4.90 1.71
N TYR A 322 -40.97 -4.55 2.81
CA TYR A 322 -40.43 -4.83 4.16
C TYR A 322 -40.36 -6.33 4.43
N GLN A 323 -41.33 -7.11 3.95
CA GLN A 323 -41.30 -8.57 4.04
C GLN A 323 -40.17 -9.20 3.22
N SER A 324 -39.85 -8.69 2.03
CA SER A 324 -38.69 -9.16 1.26
C SER A 324 -37.37 -8.82 1.97
N MET A 325 -37.24 -7.62 2.53
CA MET A 325 -36.03 -7.25 3.30
C MET A 325 -35.83 -8.15 4.54
N GLU A 326 -36.91 -8.49 5.25
CA GLU A 326 -36.87 -9.36 6.44
C GLU A 326 -36.61 -10.83 6.08
N ASN A 327 -37.20 -11.35 5.00
CA ASN A 327 -37.11 -12.77 4.66
C ASN A 327 -35.92 -13.12 3.77
N ASP A 328 -35.48 -12.22 2.90
CA ASP A 328 -34.44 -12.48 1.90
C ASP A 328 -33.09 -11.93 2.40
N ALA A 329 -32.96 -10.61 2.59
CA ALA A 329 -31.69 -9.99 2.95
C ALA A 329 -31.27 -10.24 4.41
N ALA A 330 -32.19 -10.08 5.38
CA ALA A 330 -31.85 -10.25 6.79
C ALA A 330 -31.57 -11.71 7.15
N LYS A 331 -32.27 -12.67 6.53
CA LYS A 331 -32.03 -14.11 6.72
C LYS A 331 -30.63 -14.51 6.24
N ARG A 332 -30.20 -14.01 5.08
CA ARG A 332 -28.84 -14.24 4.56
C ARG A 332 -27.77 -13.63 5.43
N LEU A 333 -27.99 -12.41 5.89
CA LEU A 333 -27.09 -11.77 6.85
C LEU A 333 -26.97 -12.62 8.14
N LEU A 334 -28.07 -13.20 8.62
CA LEU A 334 -28.06 -14.10 9.78
C LEU A 334 -27.32 -15.41 9.52
N GLU A 335 -27.42 -16.00 8.33
CA GLU A 335 -26.65 -17.18 7.91
C GLU A 335 -25.14 -16.90 7.91
N ILE A 336 -24.72 -15.71 7.47
CA ILE A 336 -23.31 -15.27 7.47
C ILE A 336 -22.81 -14.98 8.90
N VAL A 337 -23.67 -14.39 9.74
CA VAL A 337 -23.33 -13.99 11.12
C VAL A 337 -23.37 -15.16 12.12
N SER A 338 -24.10 -16.24 11.81
CA SER A 338 -24.25 -17.43 12.66
C SER A 338 -23.57 -18.65 12.02
N PRO A 339 -22.23 -18.68 11.89
CA PRO A 339 -21.56 -19.75 11.18
C PRO A 339 -21.75 -21.10 11.88
N ILE A 340 -22.07 -22.12 11.08
CA ILE A 340 -21.96 -23.54 11.42
C ILE A 340 -20.47 -23.85 11.67
N GLU A 341 -20.14 -24.67 12.67
CA GLU A 341 -18.76 -25.06 12.98
C GLU A 341 -18.02 -25.49 11.71
N GLY A 342 -16.96 -24.75 11.34
CA GLY A 342 -16.11 -25.04 10.18
C GLY A 342 -16.30 -24.16 8.94
N ALA A 343 -17.31 -23.28 8.87
CA ALA A 343 -17.43 -22.28 7.79
C ALA A 343 -16.64 -21.01 8.13
N GLY A 344 -15.89 -20.46 7.17
CA GLY A 344 -15.02 -19.29 7.33
C GLY A 344 -15.76 -18.01 7.75
N GLY A 345 -15.95 -17.84 9.06
CA GLY A 345 -16.64 -16.68 9.63
C GLY A 345 -15.92 -15.35 9.43
N GLY A 346 -16.60 -14.26 9.83
CA GLY A 346 -16.06 -12.91 9.82
C GLY A 346 -14.77 -12.74 10.65
N PHE A 347 -14.23 -11.53 10.71
CA PHE A 347 -12.99 -11.28 11.46
C PHE A 347 -13.13 -11.64 12.94
N SER A 348 -12.15 -12.36 13.49
CA SER A 348 -12.16 -12.84 14.88
C SER A 348 -12.19 -11.72 15.93
N THR A 349 -11.69 -10.54 15.58
CA THR A 349 -11.71 -9.34 16.42
C THR A 349 -11.84 -8.09 15.54
N GLY A 350 -12.37 -6.99 16.11
CA GLY A 350 -12.39 -5.68 15.43
C GLY A 350 -10.97 -5.18 15.07
N LYS A 351 -9.96 -5.53 15.87
CA LYS A 351 -8.56 -5.22 15.58
C LYS A 351 -8.07 -5.96 14.33
N ALA A 352 -8.41 -7.25 14.19
CA ALA A 352 -8.07 -8.02 13.00
C ALA A 352 -8.72 -7.44 11.72
N PHE A 353 -9.97 -6.98 11.82
CA PHE A 353 -10.63 -6.24 10.72
C PHE A 353 -9.90 -4.93 10.40
N LEU A 354 -9.63 -4.09 11.40
CA LEU A 354 -8.95 -2.81 11.21
C LEU A 354 -7.55 -2.98 10.62
N ASP A 355 -6.78 -3.95 11.09
CA ASP A 355 -5.45 -4.24 10.58
C ASP A 355 -5.52 -4.72 9.12
N CYS A 356 -6.50 -5.56 8.79
CA CYS A 356 -6.78 -5.97 7.42
C CYS A 356 -7.08 -4.75 6.53
N LEU A 357 -8.05 -3.91 6.94
CA LEU A 357 -8.45 -2.71 6.22
C LEU A 357 -7.28 -1.74 6.00
N ARG A 358 -6.47 -1.50 7.04
CA ARG A 358 -5.27 -0.64 6.95
C ARG A 358 -4.24 -1.17 5.96
N ILE A 359 -4.00 -2.49 5.96
CA ILE A 359 -3.03 -3.09 5.03
C ILE A 359 -3.56 -3.01 3.61
N VAL A 360 -4.84 -3.30 3.37
CA VAL A 360 -5.46 -3.17 2.05
C VAL A 360 -5.37 -1.74 1.54
N LEU A 361 -5.77 -0.74 2.34
CA LEU A 361 -5.66 0.68 1.99
C LEU A 361 -4.22 1.12 1.72
N ALA A 362 -3.28 0.68 2.56
CA ALA A 362 -1.86 0.96 2.36
C ALA A 362 -1.36 0.33 1.05
N LYS A 363 -1.73 -0.91 0.76
CA LYS A 363 -1.38 -1.59 -0.49
C LYS A 363 -1.97 -0.91 -1.71
N ILE A 364 -3.25 -0.53 -1.68
CA ILE A 364 -3.90 0.21 -2.76
C ILE A 364 -3.20 1.56 -3.00
N SER A 365 -2.97 2.35 -1.96
CA SER A 365 -2.29 3.65 -2.09
C SER A 365 -0.84 3.52 -2.60
N ILE A 366 -0.13 2.46 -2.20
CA ILE A 366 1.22 2.19 -2.70
C ILE A 366 1.25 1.26 -3.93
N LEU A 367 0.10 0.91 -4.53
CA LEU A 367 -0.01 0.01 -5.67
C LEU A 367 0.78 -1.30 -5.50
N ASP A 368 0.78 -1.85 -4.27
CA ASP A 368 1.49 -3.08 -3.90
C ASP A 368 0.57 -4.30 -3.93
N TRP A 369 0.62 -4.99 -5.06
CA TRP A 369 -0.17 -6.16 -5.43
C TRP A 369 0.40 -7.50 -4.93
N THR A 370 1.50 -7.47 -4.15
CA THR A 370 2.05 -8.68 -3.54
C THR A 370 1.16 -9.22 -2.41
N SER A 371 1.31 -10.48 -2.00
CA SER A 371 0.54 -11.07 -0.89
C SER A 371 0.64 -10.23 0.41
N MET A 372 -0.44 -10.16 1.21
CA MET A 372 -0.44 -9.39 2.46
C MET A 372 0.30 -10.06 3.62
N ASP A 373 0.75 -11.31 3.46
CA ASP A 373 1.38 -12.10 4.52
C ASP A 373 2.54 -11.35 5.17
N LYS A 374 3.46 -10.77 4.39
CA LYS A 374 4.64 -10.07 4.92
C LYS A 374 4.28 -8.76 5.65
N SER A 375 3.33 -7.99 5.11
CA SER A 375 2.90 -6.72 5.74
C SER A 375 2.15 -6.98 7.04
N THR A 376 1.35 -8.05 7.07
CA THR A 376 0.68 -8.54 8.28
C THR A 376 1.70 -9.00 9.31
N GLN A 377 2.66 -9.81 8.90
CA GLN A 377 3.76 -10.27 9.76
C GLN A 377 4.53 -9.10 10.38
N LYS A 378 4.86 -8.07 9.60
CA LYS A 378 5.52 -6.85 10.12
C LYS A 378 4.67 -6.13 11.17
N LEU A 379 3.36 -5.98 10.92
CA LEU A 379 2.45 -5.33 11.86
C LEU A 379 2.32 -6.12 13.17
N VAL A 380 2.18 -7.44 13.07
CA VAL A 380 2.14 -8.36 14.22
C VAL A 380 3.45 -8.27 15.03
N VAL A 381 4.60 -8.33 14.37
CA VAL A 381 5.91 -8.20 15.02
C VAL A 381 6.07 -6.83 15.69
N SER A 382 5.59 -5.75 15.05
CA SER A 382 5.62 -4.40 15.63
C SER A 382 4.77 -4.31 16.90
N ASN A 383 3.54 -4.84 16.87
CA ASN A 383 2.64 -4.88 18.02
C ASN A 383 3.25 -5.70 19.18
N VAL A 384 3.85 -6.86 18.86
CA VAL A 384 4.57 -7.66 19.85
C VAL A 384 5.73 -6.89 20.46
N LYS A 385 6.55 -6.22 19.65
CA LYS A 385 7.67 -5.38 20.15
C LYS A 385 7.21 -4.23 21.04
N GLN A 386 6.03 -3.67 20.79
CA GLN A 386 5.46 -2.60 21.61
C GLN A 386 4.91 -3.12 22.95
N LYS A 387 4.36 -4.33 22.99
CA LYS A 387 3.78 -4.89 24.22
C LYS A 387 4.80 -5.63 25.10
N LEU A 388 5.86 -6.17 24.48
CA LEU A 388 6.87 -6.98 25.15
C LEU A 388 7.56 -6.29 26.35
N PRO A 389 7.97 -5.00 26.28
CA PRO A 389 8.63 -4.31 27.39
C PRO A 389 7.80 -4.27 28.69
N GLY A 390 6.51 -3.94 28.58
CA GLY A 390 5.60 -3.88 29.73
C GLY A 390 5.41 -5.24 30.41
N ILE A 391 5.29 -6.30 29.60
CA ILE A 391 5.14 -7.68 30.10
C ILE A 391 6.44 -8.16 30.75
N LEU A 392 7.61 -7.85 30.18
CA LEU A 392 8.89 -8.20 30.79
C LEU A 392 9.08 -7.50 32.14
N ARG A 393 8.71 -6.21 32.23
CA ARG A 393 8.85 -5.40 33.44
C ARG A 393 7.90 -5.81 34.56
N THR A 394 6.62 -6.04 34.25
CA THR A 394 5.55 -6.18 35.25
C THR A 394 4.80 -7.50 35.21
N GLY A 395 4.94 -8.28 34.14
CA GLY A 395 4.10 -9.45 33.89
C GLY A 395 2.70 -9.14 33.37
N CYS A 396 2.40 -7.85 33.19
CA CYS A 396 1.12 -7.32 32.76
C CYS A 396 1.31 -6.53 31.46
N HIS A 397 0.23 -6.33 30.72
CA HIS A 397 0.22 -5.32 29.66
C HIS A 397 0.28 -3.93 30.31
N VAL A 398 1.17 -3.10 29.78
CA VAL A 398 1.35 -1.71 30.20
C VAL A 398 1.47 -0.87 28.92
N PRO A 399 0.80 0.28 28.83
CA PRO A 399 0.97 1.20 27.70
C PRO A 399 2.44 1.59 27.50
N GLN A 400 2.92 1.59 26.25
CA GLN A 400 4.34 1.79 25.93
C GLN A 400 4.90 3.11 26.49
N SER A 401 4.11 4.18 26.54
CA SER A 401 4.50 5.47 27.12
C SER A 401 4.80 5.40 28.62
N LEU A 402 4.17 4.47 29.34
CA LEU A 402 4.35 4.30 30.78
C LEU A 402 5.49 3.34 31.12
N VAL A 403 6.04 2.62 30.13
CA VAL A 403 7.13 1.65 30.35
C VAL A 403 8.41 2.31 30.85
N ALA A 404 8.65 3.58 30.52
CA ALA A 404 9.82 4.33 30.98
C ALA A 404 9.62 4.97 32.37
N GLU A 405 8.38 5.08 32.86
CA GLU A 405 8.06 5.76 34.12
C GLU A 405 8.62 4.99 35.33
N PRO A 406 9.17 5.66 36.36
CA PRO A 406 9.77 4.98 37.52
C PRO A 406 8.75 4.16 38.33
N THR A 407 7.46 4.53 38.29
CA THR A 407 6.38 3.83 39.00
C THR A 407 5.12 3.76 38.14
N ILE A 408 4.53 2.57 38.00
CA ILE A 408 3.29 2.36 37.25
C ILE A 408 2.15 2.04 38.23
N SER A 409 1.06 2.80 38.14
CA SER A 409 -0.14 2.58 38.97
C SER A 409 -0.75 1.19 38.70
N PRO A 410 -1.22 0.45 39.74
CA PRO A 410 -1.82 -0.87 39.57
C PRO A 410 -2.99 -0.92 38.57
N GLN A 411 -3.74 0.18 38.44
CA GLN A 411 -4.89 0.27 37.52
C GLN A 411 -4.47 0.25 36.05
N MET A 412 -3.21 0.57 35.74
CA MET A 412 -2.65 0.57 34.38
C MET A 412 -1.97 -0.75 34.01
N LYS A 413 -2.04 -1.76 34.90
CA LYS A 413 -1.43 -3.08 34.71
C LYS A 413 -2.52 -4.06 34.31
N GLU A 414 -2.64 -4.30 33.03
CA GLU A 414 -3.67 -5.17 32.46
C GLU A 414 -3.22 -6.63 32.41
N VAL A 415 -4.17 -7.53 32.55
CA VAL A 415 -3.89 -8.97 32.48
C VAL A 415 -3.46 -9.36 31.07
N VAL A 416 -2.40 -10.15 30.95
CA VAL A 416 -1.97 -10.73 29.68
C VAL A 416 -2.91 -11.86 29.27
N LEU A 417 -3.54 -11.71 28.12
CA LEU A 417 -4.42 -12.70 27.51
C LEU A 417 -3.71 -13.41 26.36
N GLN A 418 -4.11 -14.67 26.10
CA GLN A 418 -3.65 -15.42 24.94
C GLN A 418 -4.30 -14.84 23.68
N VAL A 419 -3.50 -14.50 22.67
CA VAL A 419 -3.97 -13.84 21.43
C VAL A 419 -5.02 -14.70 20.73
N GLY A 420 -6.13 -14.07 20.33
CA GLY A 420 -7.28 -14.76 19.71
C GLY A 420 -8.22 -15.46 20.71
N SER A 421 -8.01 -15.29 22.02
CA SER A 421 -8.87 -15.87 23.06
C SER A 421 -9.08 -14.90 24.23
N GLN A 422 -10.05 -15.19 25.10
CA GLN A 422 -10.21 -14.51 26.39
C GLN A 422 -9.52 -15.25 27.56
N LYS A 423 -8.63 -16.21 27.27
CA LYS A 423 -7.93 -16.97 28.31
C LYS A 423 -6.73 -16.19 28.85
N LYS A 424 -6.64 -16.09 30.17
CA LYS A 424 -5.49 -15.51 30.88
C LYS A 424 -4.25 -16.38 30.69
N VAL A 425 -3.11 -15.76 30.32
CA VAL A 425 -1.81 -16.45 30.34
C VAL A 425 -1.38 -16.58 31.80
N PHE A 426 -1.47 -17.80 32.33
CA PHE A 426 -1.10 -18.14 33.69
C PHE A 426 -0.02 -19.23 33.69
N VAL A 427 0.93 -19.14 34.62
CA VAL A 427 1.98 -20.14 34.82
C VAL A 427 1.99 -20.49 36.30
N SER A 428 1.67 -21.75 36.60
CA SER A 428 1.60 -22.32 37.95
C SER A 428 2.98 -22.70 38.49
N PHE A 429 3.11 -22.78 39.82
CA PHE A 429 4.31 -23.28 40.49
C PHE A 429 4.73 -24.67 39.99
N GLU A 430 3.77 -25.56 39.73
CA GLU A 430 4.04 -26.93 39.32
C GLU A 430 4.62 -26.99 37.90
N GLU A 431 4.10 -26.22 36.96
CA GLU A 431 4.63 -26.11 35.59
C GLU A 431 6.08 -25.60 35.59
N VAL A 432 6.39 -24.62 36.44
CA VAL A 432 7.77 -24.11 36.58
C VAL A 432 8.71 -25.19 37.12
N CYS A 433 8.28 -25.96 38.12
CA CYS A 433 9.08 -27.06 38.68
C CYS A 433 9.31 -28.18 37.67
N GLN A 434 8.31 -28.53 36.87
CA GLN A 434 8.43 -29.52 35.80
C GLN A 434 9.42 -29.06 34.72
N ARG A 435 9.37 -27.78 34.33
CA ARG A 435 10.28 -27.23 33.30
C ARG A 435 11.73 -27.13 33.77
N TYR A 436 11.96 -26.99 35.07
CA TYR A 436 13.28 -26.81 35.67
C TYR A 436 13.53 -27.77 36.86
N PRO A 437 13.74 -29.08 36.59
CA PRO A 437 13.83 -30.10 37.64
C PRO A 437 15.01 -29.88 38.61
N GLY A 438 16.13 -29.32 38.13
CA GLY A 438 17.32 -29.06 38.95
C GLY A 438 17.13 -28.03 40.09
N ASN A 439 16.09 -27.20 40.02
CA ASN A 439 15.77 -26.22 41.08
C ASN A 439 14.53 -26.62 41.91
N ALA A 440 13.78 -27.64 41.49
CA ALA A 440 12.48 -27.98 42.04
C ALA A 440 12.51 -28.32 43.54
N THR A 441 13.54 -29.03 44.01
CA THR A 441 13.68 -29.38 45.44
C THR A 441 13.86 -28.14 46.32
N LYS A 442 14.67 -27.18 45.87
CA LYS A 442 14.92 -25.91 46.56
C LYS A 442 13.66 -25.03 46.59
N TRP A 443 12.97 -24.91 45.46
CA TRP A 443 11.73 -24.14 45.38
C TRP A 443 10.59 -24.76 46.18
N LYS A 444 10.49 -26.09 46.26
CA LYS A 444 9.53 -26.77 47.14
C LYS A 444 9.80 -26.53 48.63
N ALA A 445 11.06 -26.33 49.03
CA ALA A 445 11.38 -25.93 50.40
C ALA A 445 10.95 -24.47 50.65
N LEU A 446 11.26 -23.57 49.71
CA LEU A 446 10.90 -22.15 49.80
C LEU A 446 9.37 -21.91 49.76
N ASN A 447 8.64 -22.68 48.94
CA ASN A 447 7.19 -22.55 48.80
C ASN A 447 6.42 -22.81 50.10
N ARG A 448 6.98 -23.62 51.01
CA ARG A 448 6.37 -23.87 52.33
C ARG A 448 6.38 -22.65 53.25
N VAL A 449 7.25 -21.68 52.97
CA VAL A 449 7.47 -20.52 53.83
C VAL A 449 6.91 -19.23 53.21
N ALA A 450 6.91 -19.10 51.88
CA ALA A 450 6.59 -17.85 51.18
C ALA A 450 5.46 -17.95 50.13
N ALA A 451 4.74 -19.07 50.03
CA ALA A 451 3.58 -19.29 49.14
C ALA A 451 3.77 -18.70 47.71
N LEU A 452 4.73 -19.23 46.97
CA LEU A 452 5.25 -18.64 45.72
C LEU A 452 4.20 -18.50 44.60
N ASP A 453 3.17 -19.33 44.59
CA ASP A 453 2.13 -19.31 43.54
C ASP A 453 1.10 -18.19 43.75
N GLU A 454 0.92 -17.73 45.00
CA GLU A 454 0.01 -16.65 45.38
C GLU A 454 0.57 -15.25 45.04
N ILE A 455 1.84 -15.17 44.64
CA ILE A 455 2.47 -13.91 44.22
C ILE A 455 1.88 -13.49 42.88
N ALA A 456 1.02 -12.47 42.90
CA ALA A 456 0.45 -11.87 41.70
C ALA A 456 1.49 -11.11 40.88
N ASP A 457 1.42 -11.25 39.56
CA ASP A 457 2.40 -10.68 38.62
C ASP A 457 2.56 -9.17 38.75
N GLU A 458 1.44 -8.42 38.82
CA GLU A 458 1.40 -6.96 38.94
C GLU A 458 2.17 -6.40 40.15
N THR A 459 2.38 -7.24 41.16
CA THR A 459 3.10 -6.90 42.38
C THR A 459 4.62 -6.98 42.20
N ILE A 460 5.11 -7.67 41.17
CA ILE A 460 6.53 -7.78 40.83
C ILE A 460 6.81 -6.87 39.63
N ASP A 461 7.15 -5.63 39.94
CA ASP A 461 7.53 -4.60 38.98
C ASP A 461 9.04 -4.36 39.07
N PHE A 462 9.76 -4.60 37.98
CA PHE A 462 11.20 -4.35 37.95
C PHE A 462 11.53 -2.86 37.90
N GLY A 463 10.61 -1.97 37.56
CA GLY A 463 10.84 -0.53 37.67
C GLY A 463 11.67 0.09 36.54
N PHE A 464 11.97 -0.65 35.47
CA PHE A 464 12.70 -0.15 34.30
C PHE A 464 12.34 -0.94 33.04
N ASP A 465 12.62 -0.37 31.87
CA ASP A 465 12.50 -1.06 30.58
C ASP A 465 13.62 -2.08 30.39
N VAL A 466 13.27 -3.36 30.49
CA VAL A 466 14.19 -4.49 30.31
C VAL A 466 14.79 -4.54 28.90
N THR A 467 14.10 -3.98 27.91
CA THR A 467 14.54 -4.02 26.50
C THR A 467 15.58 -2.95 26.16
N ALA A 468 15.77 -1.96 27.02
CA ALA A 468 16.66 -0.82 26.84
C ALA A 468 17.88 -0.81 27.79
N ILE A 469 18.28 -1.98 28.32
CA ILE A 469 19.41 -2.07 29.25
C ILE A 469 20.74 -1.79 28.52
N GLU A 470 21.32 -0.62 28.78
CA GLU A 470 22.74 -0.30 28.52
C GLU A 470 23.57 -0.50 29.81
N ASP A 471 24.90 -0.54 29.70
CA ASP A 471 25.86 -0.77 30.82
C ASP A 471 25.68 0.17 32.04
N ARG A 472 24.95 1.28 31.89
CA ARG A 472 24.64 2.25 32.96
C ARG A 472 23.53 1.79 33.93
N GLY A 473 22.85 0.67 33.68
CA GLY A 473 21.70 0.18 34.48
C GLY A 473 22.04 -0.51 35.82
N ILE A 474 23.31 -0.78 36.11
CA ILE A 474 23.75 -1.66 37.22
C ILE A 474 23.30 -1.15 38.62
N LYS A 475 23.31 0.17 38.85
CA LYS A 475 22.83 0.77 40.12
C LYS A 475 21.31 0.67 40.29
N THR A 476 20.56 0.64 39.20
CA THR A 476 19.10 0.45 39.21
C THR A 476 18.78 -1.00 39.52
N ILE A 477 19.48 -1.94 38.87
CA ILE A 477 19.36 -3.39 39.14
C ILE A 477 19.65 -3.71 40.61
N GLN A 478 20.72 -3.15 41.20
CA GLN A 478 21.03 -3.37 42.61
C GLN A 478 19.89 -2.92 43.55
N ARG A 479 19.25 -1.76 43.28
CA ARG A 479 18.10 -1.27 44.06
C ARG A 479 16.91 -2.22 43.98
N ILE A 480 16.68 -2.82 42.81
CA ILE A 480 15.59 -3.76 42.58
C ILE A 480 15.83 -5.08 43.30
N LEU A 481 17.05 -5.60 43.26
CA LEU A 481 17.40 -6.81 44.02
C LEU A 481 17.20 -6.59 45.52
N ILE A 482 17.57 -5.42 46.04
CA ILE A 482 17.30 -5.06 47.44
C ILE A 482 15.79 -5.00 47.72
N ALA A 483 15.00 -4.40 46.83
CA ALA A 483 13.54 -4.33 46.98
C ALA A 483 12.86 -5.72 46.94
N LEU A 484 13.31 -6.61 46.05
CA LEU A 484 12.85 -7.99 45.97
C LEU A 484 13.22 -8.78 47.24
N PHE A 485 14.39 -8.53 47.81
CA PHE A 485 14.80 -9.18 49.07
C PHE A 485 13.91 -8.75 50.23
N HIS A 486 13.62 -7.45 50.35
CA HIS A 486 12.66 -6.96 51.33
C HIS A 486 11.27 -7.56 51.14
N LYS A 487 10.84 -7.73 49.88
CA LYS A 487 9.56 -8.37 49.56
C LYS A 487 9.52 -9.84 50.01
N LEU A 488 10.59 -10.60 49.80
CA LEU A 488 10.71 -11.97 50.32
C LEU A 488 10.58 -12.02 51.86
N CYS A 489 11.19 -11.06 52.57
CA CYS A 489 11.04 -10.95 54.02
C CYS A 489 9.59 -10.67 54.43
N VAL A 490 8.88 -9.79 53.71
CA VAL A 490 7.46 -9.47 53.98
C VAL A 490 6.55 -10.69 53.74
N LEU A 491 6.90 -11.58 52.81
CA LEU A 491 6.19 -12.83 52.53
C LEU A 491 6.36 -13.92 53.61
N GLY A 492 7.03 -13.62 54.73
CA GLY A 492 7.12 -14.53 55.88
C GLY A 492 8.36 -15.41 55.91
N TYR A 493 9.34 -15.20 55.02
CA TYR A 493 10.62 -15.93 55.06
C TYR A 493 11.38 -15.73 56.38
N LYS A 494 11.25 -14.56 57.00
CA LYS A 494 11.92 -14.22 58.27
C LYS A 494 11.03 -13.35 59.15
N GLU A 495 11.10 -13.53 60.47
CA GLU A 495 10.34 -12.72 61.43
C GLU A 495 10.69 -11.23 61.31
N LYS A 496 9.67 -10.35 61.44
CA LYS A 496 9.80 -8.87 61.31
C LYS A 496 10.88 -8.25 62.23
N ASP A 497 11.26 -8.93 63.31
CA ASP A 497 12.24 -8.46 64.30
C ASP A 497 13.66 -9.06 64.14
N CYS A 498 13.88 -9.97 63.19
CA CYS A 498 15.20 -10.56 62.99
C CYS A 498 16.10 -9.63 62.17
N ALA A 499 16.87 -8.80 62.86
CA ALA A 499 17.71 -7.80 62.22
C ALA A 499 18.98 -8.36 61.54
N ARG A 500 19.40 -9.60 61.83
CA ARG A 500 20.64 -10.21 61.28
C ARG A 500 20.39 -10.89 59.93
N PHE A 501 21.22 -10.62 58.93
CA PHE A 501 21.26 -11.35 57.66
C PHE A 501 22.44 -12.34 57.62
N THR A 502 22.19 -13.57 57.18
CA THR A 502 23.15 -14.65 57.02
C THR A 502 23.36 -15.01 55.54
N THR A 503 24.37 -15.83 55.26
CA THR A 503 24.62 -16.40 53.94
C THR A 503 23.48 -17.30 53.46
N GLU A 504 22.83 -18.03 54.36
CA GLU A 504 21.66 -18.87 54.07
C GLU A 504 20.46 -18.02 53.60
N ASP A 505 20.24 -16.85 54.21
CA ASP A 505 19.16 -15.94 53.78
C ASP A 505 19.38 -15.47 52.34
N GLN A 506 20.64 -15.17 51.98
CA GLN A 506 20.99 -14.73 50.63
C GLN A 506 20.88 -15.85 49.60
N LYS A 507 21.22 -17.08 49.98
CA LYS A 507 21.03 -18.27 49.13
C LYS A 507 19.55 -18.53 48.87
N CYS A 508 18.71 -18.37 49.90
CA CYS A 508 17.27 -18.49 49.74
C CYS A 508 16.69 -17.37 48.87
N PHE A 509 17.22 -16.15 49.00
CA PHE A 509 16.89 -15.05 48.11
C PHE A 509 17.27 -15.34 46.65
N ASP A 510 18.42 -15.96 46.39
CA ASP A 510 18.80 -16.35 45.03
C ASP A 510 17.83 -17.39 44.45
N ASP A 511 17.41 -18.38 45.26
CA ASP A 511 16.39 -19.36 44.86
C ASP A 511 15.04 -18.68 44.55
N PHE A 512 14.64 -17.68 45.33
CA PHE A 512 13.44 -16.86 45.10
C PHE A 512 13.52 -16.08 43.79
N VAL A 513 14.60 -15.33 43.58
CA VAL A 513 14.82 -14.55 42.34
C VAL A 513 14.84 -15.46 41.13
N ALA A 514 15.52 -16.61 41.21
CA ALA A 514 15.54 -17.59 40.15
C ALA A 514 14.14 -18.12 39.80
N PHE A 515 13.26 -18.32 40.80
CA PHE A 515 11.87 -18.72 40.55
C PHE A 515 11.08 -17.61 39.82
N VAL A 516 11.10 -16.39 40.35
CA VAL A 516 10.35 -15.24 39.80
C VAL A 516 10.75 -14.97 38.34
N LEU A 517 12.05 -14.94 38.05
CA LEU A 517 12.56 -14.69 36.71
C LEU A 517 12.19 -15.82 35.73
N ARG A 518 12.25 -17.09 36.17
CA ARG A 518 11.90 -18.23 35.32
C ARG A 518 10.39 -18.35 35.07
N ARG A 519 9.56 -18.02 36.06
CA ARG A 519 8.09 -17.89 35.88
C ARG A 519 7.77 -16.79 34.88
N ARG A 520 8.41 -15.61 35.00
CA ARG A 520 8.27 -14.50 34.04
C ARG A 520 8.70 -14.91 32.63
N LYS A 521 9.86 -15.57 32.49
CA LYS A 521 10.35 -16.12 31.22
C LYS A 521 9.33 -17.05 30.57
N MET A 522 8.79 -18.02 31.32
CA MET A 522 7.79 -18.95 30.80
C MET A 522 6.52 -18.23 30.34
N LYS A 523 6.02 -17.28 31.14
CA LYS A 523 4.82 -16.50 30.80
C LYS A 523 5.01 -15.72 29.49
N VAL A 524 6.13 -15.02 29.35
CA VAL A 524 6.45 -14.25 28.13
C VAL A 524 6.59 -15.18 26.93
N SER A 525 7.23 -16.34 27.10
CA SER A 525 7.40 -17.33 26.02
C SER A 525 6.04 -17.90 25.56
N LEU A 526 5.13 -18.19 26.49
CA LEU A 526 3.76 -18.65 26.15
C LEU A 526 2.97 -17.58 25.42
N TRP A 527 3.03 -16.33 25.88
CA TRP A 527 2.39 -15.21 25.20
C TRP A 527 2.98 -15.00 23.80
N LEU A 528 4.30 -15.00 23.65
CA LEU A 528 4.98 -14.87 22.35
C LEU A 528 4.59 -15.98 21.37
N ARG A 529 4.46 -17.22 21.83
CA ARG A 529 3.96 -18.34 21.00
C ARG A 529 2.52 -18.17 20.55
N SER A 530 1.69 -17.51 21.35
CA SER A 530 0.31 -17.19 20.93
C SER A 530 0.24 -16.00 19.99
N ALA A 531 1.12 -15.02 20.16
CA ALA A 531 1.12 -13.77 19.40
C ALA A 531 1.86 -13.89 18.06
N LEU A 532 2.86 -14.75 17.99
CA LEU A 532 3.65 -15.05 16.80
C LEU A 532 3.36 -16.50 16.41
N ASP A 533 2.68 -16.68 15.28
CA ASP A 533 2.40 -17.99 14.70
C ASP A 533 3.69 -18.77 14.36
N ASP A 534 3.55 -20.02 13.95
CA ASP A 534 4.69 -20.86 13.59
C ASP A 534 5.48 -20.30 12.38
N ARG A 535 4.84 -19.48 11.54
CA ARG A 535 5.48 -18.78 10.42
C ARG A 535 6.48 -17.73 10.90
N LEU A 536 6.32 -17.21 12.12
CA LEU A 536 7.20 -16.23 12.75
C LEU A 536 8.09 -16.83 13.84
N SER A 537 8.29 -18.15 13.83
CA SER A 537 9.13 -18.88 14.79
C SER A 537 10.56 -18.32 14.90
N GLU A 538 11.18 -17.92 13.79
CA GLU A 538 12.52 -17.29 13.78
C GLU A 538 12.51 -15.93 14.52
N THR A 539 11.52 -15.09 14.24
CA THR A 539 11.39 -13.78 14.89
C THR A 539 11.11 -13.94 16.38
N ARG A 540 10.28 -14.93 16.74
CA ARG A 540 10.02 -15.31 18.13
C ARG A 540 11.32 -15.71 18.85
N SER A 541 12.11 -16.61 18.28
CA SER A 541 13.38 -17.05 18.87
C SER A 541 14.38 -15.90 19.03
N LYS A 542 14.48 -15.00 18.04
CA LYS A 542 15.32 -13.79 18.15
C LYS A 542 14.88 -12.86 19.29
N LEU A 543 13.57 -12.66 19.49
CA LEU A 543 13.04 -11.85 20.60
C LEU A 543 13.26 -12.51 21.97
N GLU A 544 13.07 -13.84 22.05
CA GLU A 544 13.34 -14.61 23.27
C GLU A 544 14.82 -14.51 23.67
N GLN A 545 15.73 -14.79 22.74
CA GLN A 545 17.18 -14.74 22.97
C GLN A 545 17.65 -13.32 23.35
N ARG A 546 17.15 -12.29 22.65
CA ARG A 546 17.60 -10.91 22.84
C ARG A 546 17.09 -10.28 24.13
N TYR A 547 15.86 -10.56 24.54
CA TYR A 547 15.23 -9.84 25.66
C TYR A 547 14.84 -10.74 26.84
N VAL A 548 14.30 -11.92 26.56
CA VAL A 548 13.77 -12.81 27.61
C VAL A 548 14.89 -13.55 28.33
N ASP A 549 15.89 -14.03 27.59
CA ASP A 549 17.04 -14.73 28.18
C ASP A 549 17.96 -13.77 28.93
N GLN A 550 18.15 -12.57 28.39
CA GLN A 550 18.94 -11.52 29.01
C GLN A 550 18.38 -11.07 30.37
N LEU A 551 17.05 -11.07 30.55
CA LEU A 551 16.40 -10.75 31.83
C LEU A 551 16.94 -11.59 32.99
N VAL A 552 17.12 -12.90 32.77
CA VAL A 552 17.59 -13.83 33.82
C VAL A 552 19.03 -13.50 34.22
N ILE A 553 19.86 -13.14 33.24
CA ILE A 553 21.27 -12.81 33.47
C ILE A 553 21.39 -11.50 34.23
N PHE A 554 20.70 -10.44 33.79
CA PHE A 554 20.80 -9.12 34.38
C PHE A 554 20.25 -9.05 35.81
N LEU A 555 19.14 -9.74 36.10
CA LEU A 555 18.52 -9.72 37.43
C LEU A 555 18.99 -10.86 38.34
N SER A 556 19.94 -11.68 37.92
CA SER A 556 20.61 -12.60 38.84
C SER A 556 21.63 -11.85 39.69
N ARG A 557 21.77 -12.24 40.96
CA ARG A 557 22.74 -11.65 41.88
C ARG A 557 24.13 -12.26 41.65
N CYS A 558 25.16 -11.43 41.74
CA CYS A 558 26.54 -11.89 41.76
C CYS A 558 26.79 -12.86 42.92
N GLN A 559 27.49 -13.95 42.63
CA GLN A 559 27.80 -15.02 43.60
C GLN A 559 29.05 -14.75 44.46
N HIS A 560 29.72 -13.62 44.23
CA HIS A 560 30.90 -13.19 45.01
C HIS A 560 30.51 -12.58 46.37
N ARG A 561 31.48 -12.55 47.29
CA ARG A 561 31.34 -11.86 48.59
C ARG A 561 31.65 -10.38 48.46
N CYS A 562 31.09 -9.58 49.35
CA CYS A 562 31.39 -8.16 49.46
C CYS A 562 32.84 -7.92 49.87
N ALA A 563 33.45 -6.86 49.35
CA ALA A 563 34.82 -6.47 49.67
C ALA A 563 35.02 -6.07 51.15
N SER A 564 33.94 -5.67 51.84
CA SER A 564 34.01 -5.07 53.19
C SER A 564 33.30 -5.87 54.29
N CYS A 565 32.60 -6.95 53.95
CA CYS A 565 31.90 -7.81 54.92
C CYS A 565 31.66 -9.21 54.34
N GLN A 566 31.10 -10.12 55.15
CA GLN A 566 30.93 -11.51 54.75
C GLN A 566 29.65 -11.79 53.94
N LEU A 567 28.77 -10.79 53.78
CA LEU A 567 27.59 -10.89 52.91
C LEU A 567 27.98 -11.00 51.44
N GLY A 568 27.15 -11.70 50.67
CA GLY A 568 27.19 -11.75 49.22
C GLY A 568 26.96 -10.39 48.56
N CYS A 569 27.57 -10.19 47.39
CA CYS A 569 27.40 -9.03 46.53
C CYS A 569 25.95 -8.90 46.08
N THR A 570 25.41 -7.68 46.03
CA THR A 570 24.04 -7.40 45.54
C THR A 570 24.00 -6.78 44.15
N HIS A 571 25.16 -6.68 43.48
CA HIS A 571 25.20 -6.32 42.06
C HIS A 571 24.68 -7.47 41.18
N SER A 572 24.31 -7.12 39.95
CA SER A 572 24.01 -8.07 38.89
C SER A 572 25.14 -9.07 38.71
N ALA A 573 24.85 -10.30 38.31
CA ALA A 573 25.85 -11.26 37.85
C ALA A 573 26.68 -10.72 36.67
N ALA A 574 26.11 -9.79 35.88
CA ALA A 574 26.75 -9.17 34.72
C ALA A 574 27.43 -7.81 35.00
N HIS A 575 27.75 -7.48 36.27
CA HIS A 575 28.48 -6.23 36.56
C HIS A 575 29.94 -6.30 36.12
N SER A 576 30.49 -5.16 35.66
CA SER A 576 31.89 -5.05 35.22
C SER A 576 32.88 -5.49 36.31
N THR A 577 33.94 -6.16 35.89
CA THR A 577 35.04 -6.60 36.76
C THR A 577 35.75 -5.43 37.46
N GLU A 578 35.69 -4.21 36.91
CA GLU A 578 36.28 -3.01 37.51
C GLU A 578 35.55 -2.53 38.77
N MET A 579 34.31 -2.96 38.99
CA MET A 579 33.54 -2.58 40.17
C MET A 579 33.86 -3.49 41.37
N GLN A 580 34.07 -2.88 42.53
CA GLN A 580 34.21 -3.63 43.78
C GLN A 580 32.87 -4.24 44.22
N HIS A 581 32.92 -5.48 44.72
CA HIS A 581 31.74 -6.17 45.21
C HIS A 581 31.13 -5.50 46.45
N HIS A 582 29.90 -5.03 46.34
CA HIS A 582 29.17 -4.36 47.43
C HIS A 582 27.93 -5.15 47.85
N CYS A 583 27.66 -5.26 49.17
CA CYS A 583 26.49 -5.98 49.70
C CYS A 583 25.21 -5.13 49.79
N GLY A 584 25.26 -3.84 49.47
CA GLY A 584 24.10 -2.94 49.52
C GLY A 584 23.70 -2.51 50.94
N THR A 585 24.53 -2.77 51.95
CA THR A 585 24.30 -2.37 53.35
C THR A 585 25.47 -1.53 53.87
N ASN A 586 25.41 -1.09 55.14
CA ASN A 586 26.50 -0.39 55.81
C ASN A 586 27.61 -1.32 56.36
N HIS A 587 27.67 -2.57 55.91
CA HIS A 587 28.67 -3.59 56.27
C HIS A 587 28.70 -4.03 57.75
N LYS A 588 27.80 -3.49 58.60
CA LYS A 588 27.72 -3.82 60.03
C LYS A 588 26.63 -4.85 60.29
N CYS A 589 26.90 -5.81 61.18
CA CYS A 589 25.88 -6.75 61.61
C CYS A 589 24.75 -6.00 62.32
N ARG A 590 23.53 -6.21 61.85
CA ARG A 590 22.31 -5.60 62.43
C ARG A 590 21.72 -6.44 63.57
N GLY A 591 22.33 -7.58 63.90
CA GLY A 591 21.92 -8.44 65.01
C GLY A 591 22.16 -7.82 66.39
N ARG A 592 21.66 -8.50 67.43
CA ARG A 592 21.87 -8.13 68.84
C ARG A 592 22.63 -9.23 69.57
N CYS A 593 23.35 -8.87 70.63
CA CYS A 593 24.12 -9.81 71.42
C CYS A 593 23.26 -10.99 71.90
N GLU A 594 23.73 -12.22 71.61
CA GLU A 594 23.04 -13.47 71.92
C GLU A 594 23.40 -14.03 73.30
N TYR A 595 24.37 -13.43 74.00
CA TYR A 595 24.80 -13.85 75.33
C TYR A 595 23.85 -13.34 76.41
N ALA A 596 23.40 -14.26 77.28
CA ALA A 596 22.40 -13.99 78.32
C ALA A 596 22.87 -12.94 79.35
N GLU A 597 24.17 -12.93 79.64
CA GLU A 597 24.83 -12.02 80.60
C GLU A 597 24.69 -10.53 80.22
N CYS A 598 24.53 -10.24 78.92
CA CYS A 598 24.37 -8.86 78.41
C CYS A 598 22.92 -8.36 78.44
N ARG A 599 21.98 -9.14 78.96
CA ARG A 599 20.54 -8.80 79.03
C ARG A 599 20.12 -8.28 80.41
N VAL A 600 21.04 -8.19 81.38
CA VAL A 600 20.74 -7.86 82.77
C VAL A 600 21.09 -6.40 83.05
N GLY A 601 20.09 -5.54 83.28
CA GLY A 601 20.31 -4.18 83.82
C GLY A 601 19.48 -3.03 83.24
N SER A 602 18.76 -3.20 82.13
CA SER A 602 17.79 -2.19 81.67
C SER A 602 16.66 -2.85 80.88
N GLU A 603 15.41 -2.46 81.13
CA GLU A 603 14.18 -3.00 80.53
C GLU A 603 14.03 -2.80 79.00
N SER A 604 15.10 -2.73 78.20
CA SER A 604 14.99 -2.59 76.74
C SER A 604 16.22 -3.09 75.96
N LYS A 605 16.10 -4.30 75.41
CA LYS A 605 16.86 -4.89 74.27
C LYS A 605 18.39 -5.07 74.43
N ALA A 606 18.85 -6.30 74.18
CA ALA A 606 20.27 -6.65 74.10
C ALA A 606 21.07 -5.68 73.19
N PRO A 607 22.34 -5.37 73.55
CA PRO A 607 23.18 -4.42 72.81
C PRO A 607 23.42 -4.86 71.36
N PRO A 608 23.70 -3.92 70.44
CA PRO A 608 23.95 -4.23 69.03
C PRO A 608 25.23 -5.06 68.85
N CYS A 609 25.25 -5.87 67.80
CA CYS A 609 26.43 -6.64 67.42
C CYS A 609 27.56 -5.70 66.93
N SER A 610 28.79 -5.99 67.34
CA SER A 610 30.00 -5.25 66.94
C SER A 610 30.67 -5.82 65.68
N ARG A 611 30.23 -6.99 65.21
CA ARG A 611 30.84 -7.74 64.11
C ARG A 611 30.41 -7.25 62.73
N SER A 612 31.15 -7.69 61.70
CA SER A 612 30.83 -7.42 60.29
C SER A 612 29.54 -8.12 59.86
N ALA A 613 28.83 -7.57 58.87
CA ALA A 613 27.60 -8.18 58.38
C ALA A 613 27.89 -9.55 57.73
N GLY A 614 27.04 -10.54 57.99
CA GLY A 614 27.19 -11.91 57.46
C GLY A 614 28.17 -12.79 58.23
N HIS A 615 28.71 -12.33 59.37
CA HIS A 615 29.64 -13.12 60.19
C HIS A 615 29.06 -14.47 60.63
N GLU A 616 29.91 -15.47 60.79
CA GLU A 616 29.58 -16.79 61.35
C GLU A 616 29.54 -16.75 62.89
N GLY A 617 28.81 -17.67 63.53
CA GLY A 617 28.72 -17.77 65.00
C GLY A 617 27.68 -16.86 65.65
N LYS A 618 27.72 -16.70 66.98
CA LYS A 618 26.74 -15.90 67.75
C LYS A 618 27.03 -14.40 67.63
N CYS A 619 26.01 -13.54 67.68
CA CYS A 619 26.22 -12.09 67.74
C CYS A 619 26.78 -11.65 69.11
N GLU A 620 27.77 -10.75 69.07
CA GLU A 620 28.57 -10.31 70.22
C GLU A 620 28.64 -8.79 70.31
N CYS A 621 28.51 -8.23 71.52
CA CYS A 621 28.66 -6.78 71.75
C CYS A 621 30.09 -6.41 72.16
N GLU A 622 30.47 -5.16 71.93
CA GLU A 622 31.81 -4.63 72.24
C GLU A 622 32.11 -4.52 73.75
N LYS A 623 31.07 -4.42 74.59
CA LYS A 623 31.19 -4.10 76.03
C LYS A 623 31.18 -5.31 76.98
N GLY A 624 31.11 -6.53 76.47
CA GLY A 624 30.88 -7.71 77.32
C GLY A 624 32.16 -8.49 77.65
N GLU A 625 32.41 -8.72 78.94
CA GLU A 625 33.52 -9.56 79.45
C GLU A 625 33.39 -11.06 79.09
N HIS A 626 32.40 -11.44 78.28
CA HIS A 626 32.04 -12.83 77.97
C HIS A 626 32.83 -13.44 76.79
N THR A 627 33.64 -12.65 76.07
CA THR A 627 34.54 -13.15 75.01
C THR A 627 35.98 -12.75 75.28
N CYS A 628 36.92 -13.58 74.81
CA CYS A 628 38.35 -13.43 75.04
C CYS A 628 38.96 -12.13 74.51
N GLY A 629 38.42 -11.56 73.41
CA GLY A 629 38.86 -10.27 72.85
C GLY A 629 40.25 -10.25 72.19
N GLN A 630 41.11 -11.25 72.43
CA GLN A 630 42.45 -11.38 71.83
C GLN A 630 42.39 -11.58 70.31
N LEU A 631 43.45 -11.18 69.60
CA LEU A 631 43.53 -11.32 68.15
C LEU A 631 43.52 -12.81 67.73
N CYS A 632 42.75 -13.12 66.69
CA CYS A 632 42.75 -14.44 66.08
C CYS A 632 44.13 -14.73 65.47
N VAL A 633 44.63 -15.95 65.64
CA VAL A 633 45.89 -16.42 65.03
C VAL A 633 45.89 -16.32 63.50
N LEU A 634 44.70 -16.25 62.89
CA LEU A 634 44.49 -16.09 61.45
C LEU A 634 43.88 -14.71 61.11
N ALA A 635 44.15 -13.67 61.91
CA ALA A 635 43.64 -12.31 61.68
C ALA A 635 44.01 -11.71 60.31
N ARG A 636 45.02 -12.26 59.63
CA ARG A 636 45.41 -11.91 58.25
C ARG A 636 44.47 -12.46 57.17
N ALA A 637 43.60 -13.40 57.51
CA ALA A 637 42.66 -13.97 56.55
C ALA A 637 41.53 -12.98 56.26
N PHE A 638 41.06 -12.99 55.01
CA PHE A 638 40.12 -11.99 54.52
C PHE A 638 38.77 -12.01 55.27
N ASN A 639 38.23 -13.20 55.53
CA ASN A 639 36.97 -13.37 56.25
C ASN A 639 37.12 -13.44 57.77
N CYS A 640 38.31 -13.21 58.33
CA CYS A 640 38.51 -13.31 59.78
C CYS A 640 37.79 -12.19 60.52
N ASP A 641 37.03 -12.52 61.57
CA ASP A 641 36.43 -11.54 62.48
C ASP A 641 37.45 -10.84 63.41
N ARG A 642 38.75 -11.10 63.21
CA ARG A 642 39.93 -10.50 63.85
C ARG A 642 40.11 -10.78 65.33
N THR A 643 39.03 -10.88 66.12
CA THR A 643 39.11 -11.18 67.56
C THR A 643 38.48 -12.53 67.90
N CYS A 644 39.00 -13.16 68.95
CA CYS A 644 38.60 -14.47 69.42
C CYS A 644 37.15 -14.49 69.93
N SER A 645 36.37 -15.49 69.51
CA SER A 645 34.96 -15.68 69.93
C SER A 645 34.80 -16.69 71.06
N LYS A 646 35.91 -17.24 71.57
CA LYS A 646 35.91 -18.14 72.74
C LYS A 646 35.69 -17.34 74.02
N LEU A 647 35.24 -18.03 75.07
CA LEU A 647 35.06 -17.46 76.41
C LEU A 647 36.36 -16.83 76.93
N ALA A 648 36.24 -15.83 77.80
CA ALA A 648 37.38 -15.25 78.50
C ALA A 648 38.22 -16.34 79.20
N GLU A 649 39.55 -16.18 79.18
CA GLU A 649 40.52 -17.07 79.86
C GLU A 649 40.58 -18.54 79.37
N HIS A 650 40.22 -18.81 78.10
CA HIS A 650 40.40 -20.15 77.53
C HIS A 650 41.88 -20.51 77.27
N PRO A 651 42.28 -21.79 77.40
CA PRO A 651 43.60 -22.26 76.99
C PRO A 651 43.71 -22.45 75.45
N GLY A 652 44.94 -22.38 74.92
CA GLY A 652 45.27 -22.65 73.51
C GLY A 652 45.06 -21.48 72.53
N ASP A 653 45.18 -21.76 71.22
CA ASP A 653 45.11 -20.73 70.18
C ASP A 653 43.80 -19.92 70.21
N HIS A 654 43.95 -18.60 70.10
CA HIS A 654 42.86 -17.65 69.92
C HIS A 654 42.32 -17.76 68.47
N ARG A 655 41.06 -18.18 68.34
CA ARG A 655 40.38 -18.34 67.05
C ARG A 655 39.02 -17.64 67.10
N CYS A 656 38.68 -16.93 66.03
CA CYS A 656 37.33 -16.41 65.86
C CYS A 656 36.35 -17.53 65.45
N SER A 657 35.08 -17.18 65.30
CA SER A 657 33.98 -18.11 64.98
C SER A 657 34.01 -18.64 63.55
N VAL A 658 34.89 -18.10 62.69
CA VAL A 658 35.04 -18.49 61.29
C VAL A 658 35.68 -19.87 61.18
N GLN A 659 34.99 -20.81 60.55
CA GLN A 659 35.45 -22.19 60.44
C GLN A 659 36.62 -22.35 59.46
N VAL A 660 36.55 -21.68 58.31
CA VAL A 660 37.58 -21.74 57.25
C VAL A 660 38.02 -20.33 56.91
N HIS A 661 39.30 -20.04 57.13
CA HIS A 661 39.88 -18.71 56.91
C HIS A 661 40.36 -18.59 55.47
N THR A 662 39.80 -17.68 54.68
CA THR A 662 40.08 -17.59 53.24
C THR A 662 41.31 -16.76 52.93
N CYS A 663 42.05 -17.15 51.90
CA CYS A 663 43.27 -16.50 51.44
C CYS A 663 43.07 -15.02 51.04
N GLY A 664 42.08 -14.74 50.19
CA GLY A 664 41.75 -13.36 49.79
C GLY A 664 42.64 -12.72 48.72
N ALA A 665 43.69 -13.40 48.23
CA ALA A 665 44.49 -12.95 47.08
C ALA A 665 43.66 -12.94 45.78
N PRO A 666 44.03 -12.14 44.75
CA PRO A 666 43.28 -12.10 43.48
C PRO A 666 43.30 -13.46 42.77
N CYS A 667 42.19 -13.81 42.11
CA CYS A 667 42.05 -15.03 41.32
C CYS A 667 43.11 -15.09 40.22
N SER A 668 43.62 -16.29 39.94
CA SER A 668 44.60 -16.53 38.88
C SER A 668 44.01 -16.54 37.47
N ALA A 669 42.68 -16.46 37.32
CA ALA A 669 42.05 -16.44 36.00
C ALA A 669 42.12 -15.04 35.36
N GLU A 670 42.50 -14.95 34.08
CA GLU A 670 42.82 -13.68 33.38
C GLU A 670 41.68 -12.65 33.40
N THR A 671 40.44 -13.13 33.23
CA THR A 671 39.23 -12.28 33.19
C THR A 671 38.55 -12.12 34.55
N CYS A 672 39.15 -12.64 35.62
CA CYS A 672 38.53 -12.72 36.95
C CYS A 672 39.27 -11.84 37.97
N LYS A 673 38.57 -10.88 38.58
CA LYS A 673 39.11 -10.02 39.67
C LYS A 673 38.64 -10.43 41.06
N ALA A 674 38.07 -11.62 41.18
CA ALA A 674 37.55 -12.15 42.44
C ALA A 674 38.66 -12.50 43.43
N ALA A 675 38.29 -12.63 44.70
CA ALA A 675 39.22 -13.04 45.75
C ALA A 675 39.23 -14.58 45.94
N CYS A 676 40.40 -15.12 46.25
CA CYS A 676 40.63 -16.52 46.53
C CYS A 676 39.87 -16.98 47.78
N VAL A 677 39.11 -18.07 47.65
CA VAL A 677 38.32 -18.66 48.74
C VAL A 677 38.98 -19.91 49.35
N LEU A 678 40.15 -20.30 48.86
CA LEU A 678 40.92 -21.39 49.43
C LEU A 678 41.39 -21.04 50.85
N ASP A 679 41.54 -22.07 51.67
CA ASP A 679 42.01 -21.96 53.05
C ASP A 679 43.42 -21.33 53.08
N ILE A 680 43.58 -20.20 53.79
CA ILE A 680 44.85 -19.49 53.96
C ILE A 680 45.92 -20.34 54.68
N GLN A 681 45.50 -21.38 55.39
CA GLN A 681 46.40 -22.31 56.04
C GLN A 681 47.01 -23.31 55.04
N ARG A 682 46.39 -23.52 53.87
CA ARG A 682 46.92 -24.33 52.78
C ARG A 682 47.77 -23.46 51.86
N ARG A 683 49.03 -23.87 51.60
CA ARG A 683 49.86 -23.22 50.59
C ARG A 683 49.32 -23.55 49.19
N HIS A 684 49.13 -22.52 48.38
CA HIS A 684 48.69 -22.62 46.99
C HIS A 684 49.27 -21.44 46.20
N VAL A 685 49.72 -21.68 44.96
CA VAL A 685 50.16 -20.67 43.99
C VAL A 685 49.07 -20.31 43.00
N VAL A 686 48.11 -21.21 42.75
CA VAL A 686 46.93 -20.90 41.95
C VAL A 686 45.78 -20.48 42.87
N HIS A 687 45.40 -19.22 42.77
CA HIS A 687 44.32 -18.64 43.55
C HIS A 687 42.98 -18.88 42.84
N LYS A 688 42.10 -19.65 43.48
CA LYS A 688 40.76 -19.99 42.95
C LYS A 688 39.67 -19.26 43.72
N CYS A 689 38.80 -18.56 43.00
CA CYS A 689 37.59 -17.95 43.56
C CYS A 689 36.42 -18.95 43.61
N VAL A 690 35.22 -18.46 43.87
CA VAL A 690 34.00 -19.30 43.92
C VAL A 690 33.55 -19.76 42.53
N GLU A 691 33.99 -19.05 41.48
CA GLU A 691 33.56 -19.35 40.12
C GLU A 691 34.10 -20.69 39.65
N MET A 692 33.21 -21.44 39.03
CA MET A 692 33.50 -22.76 38.47
C MET A 692 33.50 -22.72 36.95
N GLN A 693 32.87 -21.72 36.33
CA GLN A 693 32.73 -21.61 34.88
C GLN A 693 33.69 -20.56 34.31
N CYS A 694 34.08 -20.74 33.05
CA CYS A 694 34.84 -19.76 32.29
C CYS A 694 34.06 -18.45 32.13
N LEU A 695 34.70 -17.30 32.38
CA LEU A 695 34.08 -15.98 32.31
C LEU A 695 34.28 -15.26 30.96
N HIS A 696 35.03 -15.86 30.03
CA HIS A 696 35.19 -15.31 28.68
C HIS A 696 33.85 -15.22 27.94
N GLU A 697 33.68 -14.15 27.17
CA GLU A 697 32.54 -13.97 26.28
C GLU A 697 32.59 -14.98 25.11
N CYS A 698 31.40 -15.37 24.64
CA CYS A 698 31.25 -16.24 23.49
C CYS A 698 31.84 -15.57 22.23
N CYS A 699 32.66 -16.30 21.48
CA CYS A 699 33.26 -15.83 20.23
C CYS A 699 32.27 -15.58 19.09
N MET A 700 30.99 -15.98 19.24
CA MET A 700 29.95 -15.72 18.25
C MET A 700 29.62 -14.23 18.16
N HIS A 701 29.62 -13.68 16.94
CA HIS A 701 29.40 -12.26 16.70
C HIS A 701 28.07 -11.76 17.28
N GLY A 702 28.14 -10.78 18.19
CA GLY A 702 26.98 -10.20 18.88
C GLY A 702 26.46 -10.99 20.09
N CYS A 703 27.10 -12.12 20.44
CA CYS A 703 26.74 -12.91 21.60
C CYS A 703 27.46 -12.41 22.86
N LYS A 704 26.70 -11.97 23.87
CA LYS A 704 27.24 -11.54 25.18
C LYS A 704 27.17 -12.63 26.26
N HIS A 705 26.93 -13.89 25.87
CA HIS A 705 26.90 -15.00 26.82
C HIS A 705 28.32 -15.41 27.21
N ILE A 706 28.49 -15.86 28.46
CA ILE A 706 29.76 -16.45 28.93
C ILE A 706 29.94 -17.87 28.39
N CYS A 707 31.18 -18.27 28.23
CA CYS A 707 31.60 -19.59 27.77
C CYS A 707 30.96 -20.71 28.60
N GLY A 708 30.50 -21.77 27.93
CA GLY A 708 29.82 -22.92 28.52
C GLY A 708 30.68 -23.84 29.36
N GLU A 709 31.99 -23.69 29.28
CA GLU A 709 32.95 -24.63 29.86
C GLU A 709 33.03 -24.50 31.39
N LYS A 710 32.94 -25.65 32.08
CA LYS A 710 32.91 -25.74 33.56
C LYS A 710 34.30 -25.70 34.19
N ASN A 711 35.32 -25.39 33.41
CA ASN A 711 36.63 -25.05 33.93
C ASN A 711 36.76 -23.52 33.99
N HIS A 712 36.90 -22.97 35.19
CA HIS A 712 37.12 -21.53 35.39
C HIS A 712 38.41 -21.04 34.69
N PHE A 713 39.40 -21.93 34.58
CA PHE A 713 40.69 -21.69 33.92
C PHE A 713 40.69 -22.21 32.46
N HIS A 714 39.54 -22.30 31.81
CA HIS A 714 39.44 -22.66 30.39
C HIS A 714 40.24 -21.68 29.53
N GLY A 715 41.18 -22.17 28.73
CA GLY A 715 42.16 -21.35 28.01
C GLY A 715 43.49 -21.14 28.74
N GLN A 716 43.58 -21.53 30.02
CA GLN A 716 44.73 -21.35 30.92
C GLN A 716 45.25 -22.72 31.41
N ALA A 717 46.02 -23.40 30.54
CA ALA A 717 46.42 -24.79 30.76
C ALA A 717 47.40 -24.98 31.94
N ASP A 718 48.29 -24.02 32.17
CA ASP A 718 49.30 -24.11 33.23
C ASP A 718 48.68 -23.87 34.61
N GLU A 719 47.77 -22.92 34.75
CA GLU A 719 46.99 -22.66 35.96
C GLU A 719 46.04 -23.82 36.29
N SER A 720 45.40 -24.40 35.26
CA SER A 720 44.57 -25.60 35.41
C SER A 720 45.37 -26.80 35.96
N ARG A 721 46.58 -27.00 35.43
CA ARG A 721 47.49 -28.10 35.84
C ARG A 721 47.99 -27.90 37.26
N ALA A 722 48.50 -26.71 37.57
CA ALA A 722 49.00 -26.38 38.91
C ALA A 722 47.88 -26.44 39.97
N PHE A 723 46.66 -25.99 39.66
CA PHE A 723 45.52 -26.12 40.58
C PHE A 723 45.15 -27.59 40.87
N ALA A 724 45.19 -28.45 39.85
CA ALA A 724 44.90 -29.87 40.01
C ALA A 724 45.95 -30.58 40.89
N GLU A 725 47.23 -30.31 40.66
CA GLU A 725 48.35 -30.84 41.45
C GLU A 725 48.26 -30.41 42.93
N GLU A 726 47.98 -29.14 43.20
CA GLU A 726 47.86 -28.60 44.56
C GLU A 726 46.68 -29.17 45.36
N ASN A 727 45.63 -29.65 44.67
CA ASN A 727 44.43 -30.20 45.29
C ASN A 727 44.36 -31.74 45.21
N GLY A 728 45.43 -32.41 44.76
CA GLY A 728 45.48 -33.87 44.67
C GLY A 728 44.50 -34.46 43.64
N MET A 729 44.15 -33.69 42.61
CA MET A 729 43.29 -34.12 41.51
C MET A 729 44.15 -34.64 40.35
N THR A 730 43.75 -35.76 39.74
CA THR A 730 44.40 -36.25 38.52
C THR A 730 44.04 -35.35 37.35
N TYR A 731 45.03 -34.63 36.82
CA TYR A 731 44.90 -33.85 35.58
C TYR A 731 44.87 -34.82 34.38
N SER A 732 43.70 -34.99 33.77
CA SER A 732 43.57 -35.64 32.46
C SER A 732 43.49 -34.56 31.38
N PRO A 733 44.44 -34.50 30.43
CA PRO A 733 44.41 -33.49 29.36
C PRO A 733 43.21 -33.63 28.42
N ASN A 734 42.58 -34.81 28.34
CA ASN A 734 41.59 -35.14 27.32
C ASN A 734 40.33 -35.78 27.94
N LEU A 735 39.25 -35.00 28.05
CA LEU A 735 37.87 -35.50 28.11
C LEU A 735 37.01 -34.68 27.14
N CYS A 736 37.44 -34.62 25.88
CA CYS A 736 36.55 -34.49 24.74
C CYS A 736 37.15 -35.34 23.62
N GLU A 737 36.51 -36.45 23.30
CA GLU A 737 37.08 -37.51 22.45
C GLU A 737 37.00 -37.22 20.94
N ASP A 738 36.69 -35.98 20.52
CA ASP A 738 36.42 -35.68 19.10
C ASP A 738 37.17 -34.47 18.48
N SER A 739 38.18 -33.88 19.13
CA SER A 739 39.06 -32.88 18.48
C SER A 739 40.49 -33.39 18.33
N VAL A 740 40.89 -33.63 17.08
CA VAL A 740 42.27 -33.85 16.69
C VAL A 740 43.00 -32.51 16.81
N ASP A 741 43.41 -32.15 18.03
CA ASP A 741 44.08 -30.87 18.28
C ASP A 741 45.54 -30.93 17.83
N MET A 742 45.80 -30.32 16.68
CA MET A 742 47.14 -29.87 16.26
C MET A 742 47.62 -28.80 17.24
N GLU A 743 48.83 -28.97 17.79
CA GLU A 743 49.49 -27.97 18.63
C GLU A 743 49.51 -26.61 17.92
N GLY A 744 48.74 -25.64 18.43
CA GLY A 744 48.77 -24.25 17.98
C GLY A 744 47.44 -23.59 17.60
N SER A 745 46.29 -24.26 17.71
CA SER A 745 44.98 -23.61 17.53
C SER A 745 44.58 -22.76 18.76
N PRO A 746 44.03 -21.55 18.59
CA PRO A 746 43.54 -20.73 19.70
C PRO A 746 42.33 -21.40 20.38
N VAL A 747 42.31 -21.40 21.71
CA VAL A 747 41.19 -21.96 22.50
C VAL A 747 39.91 -21.18 22.21
N THR A 748 38.85 -21.89 21.83
CA THR A 748 37.58 -21.29 21.41
C THR A 748 36.60 -21.19 22.58
N HIS A 749 36.21 -19.96 22.94
CA HIS A 749 35.25 -19.70 24.00
C HIS A 749 33.83 -19.66 23.43
N MET A 750 33.04 -20.71 23.66
CA MET A 750 31.68 -20.81 23.11
C MET A 750 30.65 -21.12 24.20
N CYS A 751 29.45 -20.54 24.10
CA CYS A 751 28.37 -20.78 25.04
C CYS A 751 27.53 -22.01 24.64
N LEU A 752 26.76 -22.55 25.59
CA LEU A 752 25.90 -23.73 25.36
C LEU A 752 24.54 -23.37 24.73
N ALA A 753 24.31 -22.10 24.41
CA ALA A 753 23.10 -21.66 23.72
C ALA A 753 23.26 -21.86 22.21
N SER A 754 22.17 -22.22 21.54
CA SER A 754 22.13 -22.26 20.08
C SER A 754 22.11 -20.85 19.47
N HIS A 755 22.72 -20.70 18.30
CA HIS A 755 22.80 -19.42 17.58
C HIS A 755 22.12 -19.52 16.22
N ALA A 756 21.61 -18.39 15.71
CA ALA A 756 21.22 -18.30 14.32
C ALA A 756 22.48 -18.32 13.43
N CYS A 757 22.44 -19.04 12.31
CA CYS A 757 23.52 -19.02 11.34
C CYS A 757 23.68 -17.59 10.75
N PRO A 758 24.91 -17.03 10.74
CA PRO A 758 25.15 -15.68 10.22
C PRO A 758 25.17 -15.62 8.69
N GLU A 759 25.34 -16.76 8.02
CA GLU A 759 25.50 -16.84 6.56
C GLU A 759 24.20 -16.65 5.78
N LEU A 760 24.34 -16.20 4.52
CA LEU A 760 23.21 -16.05 3.59
C LEU A 760 22.90 -17.38 2.89
N CYS A 761 21.64 -17.54 2.49
CA CYS A 761 21.18 -18.70 1.74
C CYS A 761 21.95 -18.85 0.40
N GLN A 762 22.51 -20.04 0.19
CA GLN A 762 23.29 -20.42 -0.99
C GLN A 762 22.46 -21.17 -2.06
N VAL A 763 21.21 -21.52 -1.76
CA VAL A 763 20.29 -22.18 -2.72
C VAL A 763 20.05 -21.28 -3.94
N SER A 764 20.05 -21.85 -5.16
CA SER A 764 19.84 -21.11 -6.42
C SER A 764 18.52 -20.33 -6.47
N GLY A 765 18.51 -19.19 -7.16
CA GLY A 765 17.39 -18.26 -7.22
C GLY A 765 17.30 -17.28 -6.04
N MET A 766 16.37 -16.33 -6.10
CA MET A 766 16.22 -15.28 -5.08
C MET A 766 15.26 -15.70 -3.98
N CYS A 767 15.71 -15.73 -2.72
CA CYS A 767 14.88 -16.14 -1.58
C CYS A 767 13.74 -15.16 -1.29
N GLU A 768 13.93 -13.90 -1.65
CA GLU A 768 12.92 -12.86 -1.49
C GLU A 768 13.08 -11.80 -2.58
N GLN A 769 12.00 -11.49 -3.28
CA GLN A 769 11.88 -10.23 -4.00
C GLN A 769 11.31 -9.20 -3.03
N LYS A 770 12.15 -8.26 -2.60
CA LYS A 770 11.70 -7.06 -1.90
C LYS A 770 11.44 -6.02 -2.96
N VAL A 771 10.19 -5.89 -3.39
CA VAL A 771 9.77 -4.64 -4.02
C VAL A 771 9.84 -3.58 -2.94
N HIS A 772 11.02 -3.02 -2.70
CA HIS A 772 11.15 -1.77 -1.98
C HIS A 772 10.63 -0.70 -2.94
N LEU A 773 9.29 -0.59 -2.99
CA LEU A 773 8.56 0.56 -3.49
C LEU A 773 8.98 1.78 -2.68
N LYS A 774 10.20 2.27 -2.91
CA LYS A 774 10.59 3.61 -2.53
C LYS A 774 9.91 4.50 -3.56
N LYS A 775 8.60 4.71 -3.39
CA LYS A 775 7.84 5.70 -4.16
C LYS A 775 8.40 7.06 -3.78
N SER A 776 9.32 7.56 -4.59
CA SER A 776 9.77 8.94 -4.53
C SER A 776 9.17 9.65 -5.73
N SER A 777 8.47 10.77 -5.50
CA SER A 777 8.28 11.73 -6.59
C SER A 777 9.66 12.19 -7.04
N ARG A 778 9.94 12.08 -8.33
CA ARG A 778 11.16 12.59 -8.96
C ARG A 778 10.76 13.56 -10.05
N THR A 779 11.54 14.62 -10.20
CA THR A 779 11.40 15.53 -11.32
C THR A 779 12.22 15.00 -12.49
N TYR A 780 11.56 14.69 -13.59
CA TYR A 780 12.20 14.43 -14.86
C TYR A 780 12.66 15.77 -15.45
N GLN A 781 13.93 15.85 -15.87
CA GLN A 781 14.47 17.00 -16.58
C GLN A 781 14.87 16.56 -17.99
N GLY A 782 14.05 16.93 -18.96
CA GLY A 782 14.33 16.74 -20.39
C GLY A 782 14.72 18.06 -21.06
N ALA A 783 15.17 17.97 -22.30
CA ALA A 783 15.54 19.11 -23.12
C ALA A 783 14.33 19.99 -23.50
N ARG A 784 13.13 19.39 -23.59
CA ARG A 784 11.87 20.06 -23.98
C ARG A 784 10.98 20.45 -22.79
N GLY A 785 11.40 20.17 -21.56
CA GLY A 785 10.68 20.54 -20.34
C GLY A 785 10.98 19.67 -19.14
N SER A 786 10.35 19.98 -18.01
CA SER A 786 10.45 19.19 -16.78
C SER A 786 9.06 18.89 -16.22
N PHE A 787 8.88 17.68 -15.68
CA PHE A 787 7.63 17.24 -15.06
C PHE A 787 7.91 16.26 -13.92
N GLU A 788 6.97 16.11 -12.99
CA GLU A 788 7.09 15.11 -11.91
C GLU A 788 6.58 13.74 -12.34
N TYR A 789 7.25 12.69 -11.88
CA TYR A 789 6.85 11.32 -12.08
C TYR A 789 7.17 10.44 -10.87
N ILE A 790 6.43 9.34 -10.73
CA ILE A 790 6.63 8.38 -9.65
C ILE A 790 7.71 7.39 -10.09
N TYR A 791 8.80 7.32 -9.33
CA TYR A 791 9.86 6.34 -9.53
C TYR A 791 9.67 5.12 -8.63
N GLN A 792 9.81 3.93 -9.20
CA GLN A 792 9.72 2.65 -8.52
C GLN A 792 10.94 1.76 -8.82
N GLU A 793 11.37 0.97 -7.82
CA GLU A 793 12.47 0.01 -7.96
C GLU A 793 12.14 -1.34 -7.30
N MET A 794 12.64 -2.42 -7.89
CA MET A 794 12.47 -3.79 -7.38
C MET A 794 13.83 -4.39 -7.03
N ASN A 795 14.02 -4.76 -5.76
CA ASN A 795 15.28 -5.30 -5.24
C ASN A 795 15.11 -6.76 -4.83
N GLY A 796 15.90 -7.66 -5.40
CA GLY A 796 15.96 -9.04 -4.90
C GLY A 796 16.98 -9.16 -3.76
N CYS A 797 16.69 -9.97 -2.73
CA CYS A 797 17.68 -10.34 -1.70
C CYS A 797 17.67 -11.84 -1.36
N LYS A 798 18.85 -12.35 -0.95
CA LYS A 798 18.98 -13.65 -0.28
C LYS A 798 18.61 -13.50 1.19
N LYS A 799 17.88 -14.48 1.74
CA LYS A 799 17.57 -14.55 3.18
C LYS A 799 18.76 -15.10 3.96
N GLN A 800 18.81 -14.85 5.26
CA GLN A 800 19.73 -15.56 6.15
C GLN A 800 19.38 -17.05 6.19
N CYS A 801 20.39 -17.89 6.44
CA CYS A 801 20.19 -19.32 6.62
C CYS A 801 19.26 -19.61 7.82
N ILE A 802 18.32 -20.55 7.65
CA ILE A 802 17.37 -20.95 8.69
C ILE A 802 17.96 -21.95 9.69
N CYS A 803 19.06 -22.59 9.32
CA CYS A 803 19.72 -23.57 10.17
C CYS A 803 20.25 -22.91 11.43
N VAL A 804 20.13 -23.64 12.54
CA VAL A 804 20.56 -23.20 13.86
C VAL A 804 21.91 -23.84 14.14
N VAL A 805 22.90 -23.01 14.46
CA VAL A 805 24.22 -23.46 14.92
C VAL A 805 24.05 -23.99 16.36
N PRO A 806 24.29 -25.29 16.61
CA PRO A 806 24.16 -25.86 17.95
C PRO A 806 25.13 -25.21 18.94
N GLY A 807 24.74 -25.15 20.22
CA GLY A 807 25.63 -24.65 21.28
C GLY A 807 26.93 -25.47 21.33
N GLY A 808 28.07 -24.77 21.39
CA GLY A 808 29.39 -25.39 21.37
C GLY A 808 29.93 -25.77 19.97
N ARG A 809 29.27 -25.37 18.87
CA ARG A 809 29.78 -25.53 17.49
C ARG A 809 29.82 -24.20 16.74
N HIS A 810 30.74 -24.06 15.78
CA HIS A 810 30.86 -22.87 14.92
C HIS A 810 29.90 -22.89 13.73
N ASP A 811 29.46 -24.08 13.32
CA ASP A 811 28.61 -24.28 12.15
C ASP A 811 27.53 -25.33 12.42
N HIS A 812 26.55 -25.42 11.53
CA HIS A 812 25.49 -26.42 11.54
C HIS A 812 25.77 -27.52 10.50
N GLU A 813 25.28 -28.74 10.76
CA GLU A 813 25.27 -29.81 9.76
C GLU A 813 23.84 -29.96 9.21
N PRO A 814 23.64 -30.01 7.87
CA PRO A 814 24.64 -29.94 6.80
C PRO A 814 25.22 -28.53 6.60
N LEU A 815 26.45 -28.44 6.04
CA LEU A 815 27.18 -27.19 5.77
C LEU A 815 26.53 -26.32 4.67
N GLU A 816 25.54 -26.85 3.95
CA GLU A 816 24.82 -26.08 2.93
C GLU A 816 23.85 -25.09 3.58
N HIS A 817 24.07 -23.79 3.33
CA HIS A 817 23.23 -22.75 3.90
C HIS A 817 21.92 -22.61 3.13
N SER A 818 20.83 -23.04 3.74
CA SER A 818 19.48 -22.99 3.15
C SER A 818 18.55 -22.07 3.95
N CYS A 819 17.60 -21.42 3.27
CA CYS A 819 16.47 -20.74 3.90
C CYS A 819 15.21 -21.63 3.98
N VAL A 820 15.34 -22.93 3.65
CA VAL A 820 14.28 -23.94 3.71
C VAL A 820 14.63 -24.93 4.83
N ALA A 821 13.67 -25.24 5.69
CA ALA A 821 13.88 -26.18 6.78
C ALA A 821 14.21 -27.60 6.24
N PRO A 822 15.24 -28.28 6.76
CA PRO A 822 15.50 -29.67 6.40
C PRO A 822 14.38 -30.56 6.95
N THR A 823 13.54 -31.10 6.05
CA THR A 823 12.44 -31.99 6.41
C THR A 823 12.88 -33.44 6.35
N GLU A 824 13.12 -34.08 7.50
CA GLU A 824 13.26 -35.55 7.56
C GLU A 824 11.93 -36.30 7.71
N ASN A 825 10.79 -35.62 7.87
CA ASN A 825 9.48 -36.29 7.94
C ASN A 825 8.33 -35.43 7.39
N ALA A 826 8.33 -35.18 6.08
CA ALA A 826 7.19 -34.55 5.40
C ALA A 826 6.52 -35.56 4.45
N ILE A 827 5.71 -36.44 5.02
CA ILE A 827 4.59 -37.04 4.29
C ILE A 827 3.34 -36.28 4.77
N GLU A 828 2.65 -35.66 3.81
CA GLU A 828 1.34 -34.98 3.94
C GLU A 828 1.28 -33.65 4.72
N PHE A 829 1.75 -32.54 4.12
CA PHE A 829 1.04 -31.25 4.14
C PHE A 829 1.61 -30.33 3.04
N SER A 830 1.04 -30.45 1.85
CA SER A 830 1.34 -29.61 0.68
C SER A 830 0.70 -28.23 0.84
N SER A 831 1.49 -27.17 1.04
CA SER A 831 1.19 -25.81 0.53
C SER A 831 2.25 -24.72 0.81
N MET A 832 3.30 -24.90 1.63
CA MET A 832 4.26 -23.81 1.89
C MET A 832 5.73 -24.23 1.81
N GLN A 833 6.17 -24.64 0.62
CA GLN A 833 7.59 -24.68 0.29
C GLN A 833 8.06 -23.23 0.06
N THR A 834 9.18 -22.81 0.65
CA THR A 834 9.77 -21.51 0.33
C THR A 834 10.28 -21.55 -1.11
N ILE A 835 9.53 -20.92 -2.02
CA ILE A 835 9.85 -20.85 -3.44
C ILE A 835 10.99 -19.83 -3.61
N HIS A 836 12.08 -20.28 -4.24
CA HIS A 836 13.11 -19.37 -4.73
C HIS A 836 12.66 -18.82 -6.08
N TYR A 837 12.70 -17.50 -6.25
CA TYR A 837 12.28 -16.83 -7.47
C TYR A 837 13.39 -16.83 -8.53
N CYS A 838 12.98 -16.74 -9.79
CA CYS A 838 13.88 -16.57 -10.91
C CYS A 838 14.71 -15.27 -10.76
N ASP A 839 15.99 -15.34 -11.14
CA ASP A 839 16.97 -14.27 -11.05
C ASP A 839 17.14 -13.47 -12.36
N VAL A 840 16.39 -13.84 -13.40
CA VAL A 840 16.35 -13.14 -14.69
C VAL A 840 15.56 -11.82 -14.56
N ARG A 841 16.04 -10.78 -15.26
CA ARG A 841 15.48 -9.41 -15.21
C ARG A 841 14.95 -8.94 -16.56
N CYS A 842 13.88 -8.14 -16.53
CA CYS A 842 13.27 -7.58 -17.72
C CYS A 842 14.25 -6.62 -18.43
N PRO A 843 14.50 -6.76 -19.74
CA PRO A 843 15.41 -5.87 -20.47
C PRO A 843 14.98 -4.40 -20.46
N CYS A 844 13.69 -4.11 -20.29
CA CYS A 844 13.15 -2.74 -20.34
C CYS A 844 13.15 -2.06 -18.96
N CYS A 845 12.55 -2.69 -17.95
CA CYS A 845 12.36 -2.10 -16.61
C CYS A 845 13.33 -2.62 -15.54
N ASP A 846 14.15 -3.63 -15.84
CA ASP A 846 15.09 -4.28 -14.91
C ASP A 846 14.45 -5.02 -13.73
N TYR A 847 13.14 -5.27 -13.78
CA TYR A 847 12.42 -5.99 -12.72
C TYR A 847 12.65 -7.49 -12.82
N TYR A 848 12.70 -8.17 -11.67
CA TYR A 848 12.91 -9.62 -11.60
C TYR A 848 11.66 -10.39 -12.03
N CYS A 849 11.86 -11.56 -12.59
CA CYS A 849 10.77 -12.48 -12.93
C CYS A 849 10.11 -13.04 -11.66
N ASN A 850 8.79 -12.99 -11.57
CA ASN A 850 7.98 -13.42 -10.42
C ASN A 850 7.77 -14.95 -10.35
N LYS A 851 8.27 -15.70 -11.34
CA LYS A 851 8.13 -17.17 -11.42
C LYS A 851 9.20 -17.90 -10.59
N PRO A 852 8.98 -19.19 -10.23
CA PRO A 852 9.97 -20.01 -9.56
C PRO A 852 11.29 -20.12 -10.34
N PHE A 853 12.41 -20.27 -9.64
CA PHE A 853 13.70 -20.54 -10.25
C PHE A 853 13.65 -21.85 -11.06
N GLY A 854 14.15 -21.81 -12.30
CA GLY A 854 14.10 -22.96 -13.21
C GLY A 854 12.74 -23.19 -13.89
N HIS A 855 11.82 -22.23 -13.86
CA HIS A 855 10.56 -22.32 -14.63
C HIS A 855 10.82 -22.42 -16.14
N MET A 856 9.89 -23.07 -16.85
CA MET A 856 9.93 -23.24 -18.31
C MET A 856 8.88 -22.33 -18.96
N GLY A 857 9.26 -21.60 -20.01
CA GLY A 857 8.38 -20.68 -20.74
C GLY A 857 8.83 -19.23 -20.64
N LEU A 858 7.92 -18.30 -20.92
CA LEU A 858 8.19 -16.85 -20.88
C LEU A 858 8.32 -16.36 -19.43
N HIS A 859 9.18 -15.36 -19.22
CA HIS A 859 9.31 -14.68 -17.94
C HIS A 859 8.15 -13.72 -17.69
N ASP A 860 7.66 -13.65 -16.46
CA ASP A 860 6.56 -12.77 -16.05
C ASP A 860 6.98 -11.84 -14.90
N THR A 861 6.50 -10.60 -14.89
CA THR A 861 6.63 -9.66 -13.77
C THR A 861 5.59 -8.54 -13.84
N SER A 862 5.40 -7.80 -12.75
CA SER A 862 4.48 -6.66 -12.67
C SER A 862 5.14 -5.36 -13.19
N HIS A 863 5.65 -5.39 -14.43
CA HIS A 863 6.57 -4.40 -15.02
C HIS A 863 6.45 -2.95 -14.50
N GLY A 864 7.59 -2.30 -14.23
CA GLY A 864 7.65 -0.91 -13.76
C GLY A 864 8.25 0.09 -14.76
N ASN A 865 8.86 1.14 -14.20
CA ASN A 865 9.51 2.21 -14.96
C ASN A 865 10.58 1.65 -15.92
N MET A 866 10.61 2.13 -17.17
CA MET A 866 11.54 1.63 -18.19
C MET A 866 12.96 2.18 -18.01
N GLN A 867 13.70 1.61 -17.06
CA GLN A 867 15.01 2.12 -16.67
C GLN A 867 16.08 1.93 -17.74
N ARG A 868 15.94 0.94 -18.61
CA ARG A 868 16.96 0.54 -19.60
C ARG A 868 16.60 0.91 -21.02
N THR A 869 15.55 1.72 -21.22
CA THR A 869 15.13 2.17 -22.55
C THR A 869 15.49 3.64 -22.77
N TYR A 870 15.62 3.99 -24.05
CA TYR A 870 15.75 5.36 -24.53
C TYR A 870 14.88 5.50 -25.78
N PHE A 871 14.46 6.73 -26.07
CA PHE A 871 13.58 6.99 -27.20
C PHE A 871 14.37 7.02 -28.52
N LEU A 872 13.87 6.25 -29.49
CA LEU A 872 14.32 6.21 -30.88
C LEU A 872 13.14 6.62 -31.77
N ALA A 873 13.36 7.59 -32.65
CA ALA A 873 12.34 8.05 -33.59
C ALA A 873 12.96 8.53 -34.91
N LYS A 874 12.09 8.75 -35.91
CA LYS A 874 12.45 9.34 -37.20
C LYS A 874 12.56 10.88 -37.13
N SER A 875 11.89 11.49 -36.15
CA SER A 875 11.89 12.93 -35.88
C SER A 875 12.48 13.22 -34.51
N ASN A 876 13.05 14.41 -34.33
CA ASN A 876 13.76 14.79 -33.09
C ASN A 876 12.82 14.95 -31.87
N ASP A 877 11.57 15.35 -32.11
CA ASP A 877 10.55 15.61 -31.10
C ASP A 877 9.62 14.40 -30.90
N ILE A 878 9.35 14.07 -29.63
CA ILE A 878 8.45 12.97 -29.23
C ILE A 878 7.46 13.52 -28.20
N ASP A 879 6.18 13.61 -28.59
CA ASP A 879 5.10 14.07 -27.72
C ASP A 879 4.23 12.88 -27.30
N LEU A 880 4.12 12.65 -25.99
CA LEU A 880 3.28 11.63 -25.37
C LEU A 880 2.27 12.30 -24.45
N GLU A 881 1.08 12.59 -24.99
CA GLU A 881 0.04 13.37 -24.30
C GLU A 881 0.61 14.71 -23.79
N ASP A 882 0.59 14.94 -22.48
CA ASP A 882 1.11 16.16 -21.84
C ASP A 882 2.64 16.15 -21.66
N ARG A 883 3.31 15.03 -21.95
CA ARG A 883 4.76 14.84 -21.71
C ARG A 883 5.55 14.96 -23.00
N LYS A 884 6.51 15.89 -23.02
CA LYS A 884 7.35 16.18 -24.17
C LYS A 884 8.75 15.65 -23.95
N TYR A 885 9.18 14.75 -24.82
CA TYR A 885 10.49 14.12 -24.83
C TYR A 885 11.27 14.53 -26.08
N GLN A 886 12.58 14.38 -26.02
CA GLN A 886 13.46 14.46 -27.19
C GLN A 886 14.09 13.09 -27.44
N VAL A 887 14.38 12.81 -28.71
CA VAL A 887 15.15 11.66 -29.13
C VAL A 887 16.45 11.50 -28.33
N GLY A 888 16.76 10.26 -27.93
CA GLY A 888 17.94 9.91 -27.12
C GLY A 888 17.74 10.05 -25.60
N GLU A 889 16.64 10.67 -25.16
CA GLU A 889 16.30 10.71 -23.74
C GLU A 889 15.83 9.34 -23.21
N ARG A 890 15.88 9.13 -21.88
CA ARG A 890 15.56 7.85 -21.25
C ARG A 890 14.07 7.72 -20.95
N GLY A 891 13.50 6.54 -21.20
CA GLY A 891 12.10 6.22 -20.90
C GLY A 891 11.78 6.00 -19.40
N VAL A 892 12.62 6.49 -18.48
CA VAL A 892 12.53 6.22 -17.03
C VAL A 892 11.24 6.72 -16.38
N ALA A 893 10.58 7.71 -16.99
CA ALA A 893 9.33 8.26 -16.50
C ALA A 893 8.07 7.51 -16.99
N GLU A 894 8.25 6.62 -17.97
CA GLU A 894 7.19 5.78 -18.52
C GLU A 894 7.33 4.33 -17.99
N MET A 895 6.21 3.59 -17.96
CA MET A 895 6.16 2.18 -17.54
C MET A 895 5.89 1.28 -18.74
N CYS A 896 6.36 0.02 -18.72
CA CYS A 896 6.28 -0.87 -19.88
C CYS A 896 4.86 -1.07 -20.42
N ASN A 897 3.87 -1.23 -19.53
CA ASN A 897 2.47 -1.43 -19.92
C ASN A 897 1.84 -0.14 -20.44
N LEU A 898 1.94 0.95 -19.67
CA LEU A 898 1.28 2.22 -20.00
C LEU A 898 1.84 2.87 -21.27
N PHE A 899 3.13 2.73 -21.51
CA PHE A 899 3.73 3.27 -22.74
C PHE A 899 3.09 2.65 -23.98
N CYS A 900 2.90 1.34 -24.00
CA CYS A 900 2.30 0.64 -25.14
C CYS A 900 0.83 1.01 -25.34
N THR A 901 0.07 1.14 -24.24
CA THR A 901 -1.33 1.60 -24.27
C THR A 901 -1.44 3.01 -24.87
N LYS A 902 -0.56 3.93 -24.48
CA LYS A 902 -0.52 5.30 -25.02
C LYS A 902 -0.19 5.36 -26.51
N MET A 903 0.71 4.50 -26.99
CA MET A 903 1.08 4.45 -28.42
C MET A 903 -0.03 3.87 -29.29
N GLY A 904 -0.90 3.02 -28.74
CA GLY A 904 -2.13 2.60 -29.40
C GLY A 904 -1.93 1.62 -30.57
N ARG A 905 -2.79 1.72 -31.59
CA ARG A 905 -2.87 0.75 -32.70
C ARG A 905 -1.58 0.69 -33.51
N GLY A 906 -1.16 -0.51 -33.92
CA GLY A 906 -0.06 -0.71 -34.88
C GLY A 906 1.31 -0.16 -34.49
N HIS A 907 1.52 0.21 -33.22
CA HIS A 907 2.80 0.75 -32.78
C HIS A 907 3.92 -0.30 -32.87
N ILE A 908 5.14 0.20 -33.01
CA ILE A 908 6.32 -0.62 -33.26
C ILE A 908 7.34 -0.49 -32.13
N HIS A 909 8.13 -1.56 -31.96
CA HIS A 909 9.29 -1.61 -31.08
C HIS A 909 10.55 -1.85 -31.91
N TYR A 910 11.67 -1.27 -31.49
CA TYR A 910 12.96 -1.47 -32.15
C TYR A 910 13.82 -2.46 -31.38
N LEU A 911 14.41 -3.43 -32.07
CA LEU A 911 15.36 -4.39 -31.50
C LEU A 911 16.62 -4.48 -32.38
N PRO A 912 17.84 -4.63 -31.84
CA PRO A 912 19.03 -4.80 -32.65
C PRO A 912 18.91 -5.99 -33.62
N CYS A 913 19.26 -5.76 -34.88
CA CYS A 913 19.28 -6.78 -35.92
C CYS A 913 20.38 -7.82 -35.61
N GLU A 914 20.04 -9.10 -35.78
CA GLU A 914 20.98 -10.22 -35.60
C GLU A 914 21.93 -10.37 -36.80
N GLY A 915 21.51 -9.90 -37.97
CA GLY A 915 22.31 -9.91 -39.20
C GLY A 915 23.30 -8.75 -39.26
N LYS A 916 24.41 -8.93 -40.00
CA LYS A 916 25.38 -7.85 -40.30
C LYS A 916 24.88 -6.94 -41.43
N GLY A 917 23.70 -6.35 -41.25
CA GLY A 917 23.04 -5.47 -42.22
C GLY A 917 22.00 -6.17 -43.10
N ARG A 918 21.32 -5.37 -43.94
CA ARG A 918 20.16 -5.75 -44.77
C ARG A 918 20.34 -7.06 -45.54
N GLU A 919 21.50 -7.26 -46.16
CA GLU A 919 21.79 -8.43 -47.01
C GLU A 919 21.85 -9.76 -46.24
N HIS A 920 22.09 -9.71 -44.92
CA HIS A 920 22.20 -10.86 -44.05
C HIS A 920 21.02 -10.97 -43.06
N CYS A 921 20.02 -10.09 -43.18
CA CYS A 921 18.81 -10.14 -42.37
C CYS A 921 17.81 -11.12 -43.00
N VAL A 922 17.32 -12.07 -42.22
CA VAL A 922 16.42 -13.14 -42.70
C VAL A 922 14.97 -12.65 -42.85
N TYR A 923 14.61 -11.49 -42.30
CA TYR A 923 13.24 -11.00 -42.13
C TYR A 923 12.74 -10.02 -43.21
N THR A 924 13.18 -10.17 -44.46
CA THR A 924 12.85 -9.22 -45.56
C THR A 924 11.80 -9.73 -46.55
N ALA A 925 11.30 -10.96 -46.41
CA ALA A 925 10.52 -11.63 -47.46
C ALA A 925 8.99 -11.40 -47.38
N ASP A 926 8.40 -11.27 -46.17
CA ASP A 926 6.97 -10.98 -45.98
C ASP A 926 6.69 -10.50 -44.54
N ALA A 927 6.89 -9.21 -44.29
CA ALA A 927 6.76 -8.59 -42.96
C ALA A 927 5.40 -8.84 -42.29
N SER A 928 4.34 -9.05 -43.09
CA SER A 928 2.99 -9.34 -42.62
C SER A 928 2.88 -10.68 -41.86
N LYS A 929 3.72 -11.67 -42.20
CA LYS A 929 3.75 -12.99 -41.56
C LYS A 929 4.72 -13.05 -40.39
N ASP A 930 5.91 -12.46 -40.56
CA ASP A 930 6.97 -12.53 -39.55
C ASP A 930 6.74 -11.56 -38.38
N ARG A 931 5.90 -10.52 -38.58
CA ARG A 931 5.62 -9.45 -37.60
C ARG A 931 6.91 -8.77 -37.07
N ARG A 932 8.00 -8.92 -37.83
CA ARG A 932 9.33 -8.33 -37.69
C ARG A 932 9.86 -8.02 -39.09
N ARG A 933 10.49 -6.87 -39.29
CA ARG A 933 11.16 -6.50 -40.53
C ARG A 933 12.41 -5.66 -40.25
N HIS A 934 13.35 -5.65 -41.17
CA HIS A 934 14.53 -4.78 -41.04
C HIS A 934 14.12 -3.31 -41.11
N CYS A 935 14.65 -2.46 -40.23
CA CYS A 935 14.41 -1.03 -40.30
C CYS A 935 15.27 -0.45 -41.44
N GLU A 936 14.63 0.16 -42.43
CA GLU A 936 15.33 0.83 -43.55
C GLU A 936 15.42 2.35 -43.35
N ASP A 937 14.72 2.87 -42.34
CA ASP A 937 14.66 4.30 -42.03
C ASP A 937 15.90 4.75 -41.23
N GLU A 938 16.29 6.01 -41.43
CA GLU A 938 17.30 6.65 -40.59
C GLU A 938 16.69 6.97 -39.21
N LEU A 939 17.19 6.30 -38.18
CA LEU A 939 16.77 6.49 -36.79
C LEU A 939 17.72 7.44 -36.06
N TYR A 940 17.14 8.30 -35.23
CA TYR A 940 17.86 9.19 -34.35
C TYR A 940 17.62 8.78 -32.88
N PRO A 941 18.66 8.83 -31.99
CA PRO A 941 20.07 8.96 -32.36
C PRO A 941 20.53 7.72 -33.17
N PRO A 942 21.57 7.86 -34.02
CA PRO A 942 22.04 6.75 -34.85
C PRO A 942 22.40 5.53 -33.98
N PRO A 943 21.71 4.38 -34.14
CA PRO A 943 21.97 3.22 -33.31
C PRO A 943 23.32 2.59 -33.69
N GLY A 944 24.08 2.12 -32.69
CA GLY A 944 25.41 1.52 -32.92
C GLY A 944 25.39 0.18 -33.69
N LYS A 945 24.21 -0.39 -33.92
CA LYS A 945 23.95 -1.56 -34.76
C LYS A 945 22.68 -1.31 -35.56
N ALA A 946 22.55 -1.93 -36.72
CA ALA A 946 21.30 -1.91 -37.48
C ALA A 946 20.15 -2.48 -36.62
N MET A 947 18.94 -1.96 -36.80
CA MET A 947 17.77 -2.29 -35.99
C MET A 947 16.70 -2.98 -36.85
N ASP A 948 15.85 -3.76 -36.22
CA ASP A 948 14.63 -4.32 -36.79
C ASP A 948 13.41 -3.68 -36.12
N GLU A 949 12.34 -3.50 -36.88
CA GLU A 949 11.02 -3.09 -36.41
C GLU A 949 10.21 -4.34 -36.07
N LEU A 950 9.59 -4.36 -34.90
CA LEU A 950 8.75 -5.46 -34.43
C LEU A 950 7.37 -4.91 -34.05
N LEU A 951 6.32 -5.64 -34.42
CA LEU A 951 4.99 -5.40 -33.85
C LEU A 951 4.96 -5.85 -32.39
N HIS A 952 4.09 -5.22 -31.58
CA HIS A 952 3.98 -5.44 -30.13
C HIS A 952 4.00 -6.92 -29.69
N CYS A 953 3.14 -7.76 -30.27
CA CYS A 953 3.07 -9.17 -29.90
C CYS A 953 4.38 -9.95 -30.18
N ARG A 954 5.12 -9.54 -31.22
CA ARG A 954 6.39 -10.17 -31.59
C ARG A 954 7.52 -9.69 -30.68
N PHE A 955 7.47 -8.45 -30.22
CA PHE A 955 8.47 -7.88 -29.32
C PHE A 955 8.60 -8.66 -28.01
N TRP A 956 7.50 -8.82 -27.26
CA TRP A 956 7.50 -9.51 -25.96
C TRP A 956 7.96 -10.97 -26.05
N THR A 957 7.44 -11.69 -27.04
CA THR A 957 7.85 -13.08 -27.31
C THR A 957 9.32 -13.20 -27.70
N THR A 958 9.87 -12.24 -28.45
CA THR A 958 11.28 -12.24 -28.85
C THR A 958 12.22 -11.96 -27.68
N ILE A 959 11.85 -11.07 -26.77
CA ILE A 959 12.67 -10.81 -25.56
C ILE A 959 12.48 -11.87 -24.47
N GLY A 960 11.55 -12.81 -24.65
CA GLY A 960 11.30 -13.93 -23.74
C GLY A 960 10.44 -13.58 -22.54
N TRP A 961 9.57 -12.56 -22.65
CA TRP A 961 8.70 -12.09 -21.57
C TRP A 961 7.22 -12.17 -21.95
N GLU A 962 6.37 -12.37 -20.95
CA GLU A 962 4.92 -12.25 -21.08
C GLU A 962 4.53 -10.79 -21.33
N ASP A 963 3.47 -10.60 -22.08
CA ASP A 963 2.98 -9.29 -22.48
C ASP A 963 2.19 -8.66 -21.32
N PRO A 964 2.55 -7.46 -20.84
CA PRO A 964 1.91 -6.84 -19.69
C PRO A 964 0.59 -6.12 -20.01
N CYS A 965 0.17 -6.07 -21.28
CA CYS A 965 -1.06 -5.41 -21.72
C CYS A 965 -2.26 -6.39 -21.77
N SER A 966 -3.48 -5.86 -21.65
CA SER A 966 -4.70 -6.68 -21.63
C SER A 966 -4.97 -7.35 -22.98
N GLU A 967 -5.85 -8.36 -23.02
CA GLU A 967 -6.21 -9.02 -24.29
C GLU A 967 -6.91 -8.06 -25.26
N GLU A 968 -7.75 -7.16 -24.75
CA GLU A 968 -8.43 -6.13 -25.55
C GLU A 968 -7.44 -5.13 -26.15
N GLU A 969 -6.47 -4.67 -25.34
CA GLU A 969 -5.41 -3.76 -25.79
C GLU A 969 -4.54 -4.43 -26.86
N ARG A 970 -4.11 -5.68 -26.64
CA ARG A 970 -3.30 -6.44 -27.61
C ARG A 970 -4.03 -6.65 -28.93
N ALA A 971 -5.35 -6.89 -28.89
CA ALA A 971 -6.17 -6.99 -30.09
C ALA A 971 -6.25 -5.66 -30.86
N LEU A 972 -6.17 -4.52 -30.18
CA LEU A 972 -6.09 -3.20 -30.82
C LEU A 972 -4.70 -2.92 -31.38
N PHE A 973 -3.63 -3.26 -30.66
CA PHE A 973 -2.25 -3.06 -31.12
C PHE A 973 -1.94 -3.86 -32.39
N ALA A 974 -2.58 -5.03 -32.54
CA ALA A 974 -2.46 -5.86 -33.74
C ALA A 974 -3.17 -5.28 -34.98
N LYS A 975 -3.98 -4.23 -34.84
CA LYS A 975 -4.71 -3.61 -35.95
C LYS A 975 -3.92 -2.47 -36.59
N CYS A 976 -4.20 -2.24 -37.86
CA CYS A 976 -3.60 -1.17 -38.64
C CYS A 976 -3.92 0.22 -38.04
N PRO A 977 -2.92 1.12 -37.90
CA PRO A 977 -3.13 2.46 -37.33
C PRO A 977 -3.78 3.43 -38.32
N PHE A 978 -3.97 3.04 -39.58
CA PHE A 978 -4.49 3.92 -40.62
C PHE A 978 -5.92 4.37 -40.27
N GLN A 979 -6.12 5.68 -40.15
CA GLN A 979 -7.40 6.32 -39.85
C GLN A 979 -8.09 6.77 -41.15
N CYS A 980 -9.41 6.63 -41.22
CA CYS A 980 -10.21 7.15 -42.31
C CYS A 980 -10.20 8.69 -42.29
N ASP A 981 -9.92 9.28 -43.45
CA ASP A 981 -9.75 10.70 -43.71
C ASP A 981 -11.08 11.41 -44.05
N ALA A 982 -12.22 10.73 -43.88
CA ALA A 982 -13.52 11.28 -44.22
C ALA A 982 -13.91 12.44 -43.27
N PRO A 983 -14.41 13.57 -43.80
CA PRO A 983 -14.76 14.76 -43.01
C PRO A 983 -15.77 14.51 -41.89
N GLU A 984 -16.59 13.46 -42.02
CA GLU A 984 -17.62 13.07 -41.06
C GLU A 984 -17.06 12.60 -39.70
N HIS A 985 -15.74 12.34 -39.63
CA HIS A 985 -15.01 11.93 -38.42
C HIS A 985 -14.27 13.09 -37.72
N GLU A 986 -14.31 14.32 -38.24
CA GLU A 986 -13.63 15.49 -37.65
C GLU A 986 -14.52 16.31 -36.69
N GLU A 987 -15.81 15.97 -36.55
CA GLU A 987 -16.71 16.63 -35.58
C GLU A 987 -16.41 16.18 -34.14
N ALA A 988 -16.36 17.14 -33.19
CA ALA A 988 -15.92 16.93 -31.80
C ALA A 988 -16.69 15.85 -30.99
N ASP A 989 -17.85 15.41 -31.47
CA ASP A 989 -18.71 14.43 -30.79
C ASP A 989 -18.76 13.04 -31.48
N LYS A 990 -17.94 12.80 -32.52
CA LYS A 990 -17.92 11.53 -33.27
C LYS A 990 -16.60 10.79 -33.16
N ALA A 991 -16.69 9.46 -33.01
CA ALA A 991 -15.51 8.61 -32.90
C ALA A 991 -14.77 8.48 -34.26
N PRO A 992 -13.43 8.51 -34.27
CA PRO A 992 -12.64 8.27 -35.47
C PRO A 992 -12.77 6.83 -35.96
N SER A 993 -12.80 6.64 -37.29
CA SER A 993 -12.85 5.33 -37.93
C SER A 993 -11.45 4.87 -38.31
N TYR A 994 -11.07 3.64 -37.94
CA TYR A 994 -9.76 3.05 -38.23
C TYR A 994 -9.88 1.81 -39.11
N CYS A 995 -8.80 1.48 -39.81
CA CYS A 995 -8.71 0.26 -40.58
C CYS A 995 -8.96 -0.98 -39.71
N THR A 996 -9.73 -1.93 -40.22
CA THR A 996 -10.11 -3.16 -39.51
C THR A 996 -9.11 -4.31 -39.69
N LEU A 997 -8.15 -4.16 -40.61
CA LEU A 997 -7.15 -5.17 -40.94
C LEU A 997 -5.98 -5.19 -39.95
N GLU A 998 -5.20 -6.28 -39.96
CA GLU A 998 -4.00 -6.43 -39.14
C GLU A 998 -2.91 -5.42 -39.51
N ALA A 999 -2.07 -5.02 -38.55
CA ALA A 999 -0.93 -4.15 -38.81
C ALA A 999 0.02 -4.81 -39.85
N TRP A 1000 0.54 -3.99 -40.77
CA TRP A 1000 1.36 -4.43 -41.91
C TRP A 1000 0.65 -5.38 -42.89
N HIS A 1001 -0.68 -5.32 -42.98
CA HIS A 1001 -1.42 -6.01 -44.04
C HIS A 1001 -1.02 -5.53 -45.45
N LEU A 1002 -1.19 -6.42 -46.44
CA LEU A 1002 -1.12 -6.04 -47.85
C LEU A 1002 -2.37 -5.25 -48.27
N PRO A 1003 -2.27 -4.33 -49.26
CA PRO A 1003 -3.43 -3.59 -49.76
C PRO A 1003 -4.56 -4.52 -50.22
N GLU A 1004 -5.76 -4.36 -49.64
CA GLU A 1004 -6.94 -5.16 -49.98
C GLU A 1004 -7.78 -4.48 -51.06
N MET A 1005 -8.12 -5.23 -52.11
CA MET A 1005 -8.93 -4.75 -53.24
C MET A 1005 -10.42 -4.83 -52.91
N LYS A 1006 -11.19 -3.83 -53.36
CA LYS A 1006 -12.65 -3.83 -53.22
C LYS A 1006 -13.27 -5.06 -53.95
N PRO A 1007 -14.08 -5.89 -53.28
CA PRO A 1007 -14.74 -7.04 -53.90
C PRO A 1007 -15.80 -6.63 -54.93
N GLU A 1008 -16.02 -7.47 -55.96
CA GLU A 1008 -16.99 -7.21 -57.06
C GLU A 1008 -18.44 -7.10 -56.56
N VAL A 1009 -18.74 -7.72 -55.42
CA VAL A 1009 -20.03 -7.62 -54.71
C VAL A 1009 -19.83 -6.74 -53.48
N GLY A 1010 -20.63 -5.67 -53.35
CA GLY A 1010 -20.55 -4.77 -52.20
C GLY A 1010 -20.83 -5.50 -50.90
N ASP A 1011 -19.87 -5.48 -49.97
CA ASP A 1011 -19.91 -6.14 -48.67
C ASP A 1011 -20.27 -5.18 -47.52
N GLY A 1012 -20.57 -3.92 -47.83
CA GLY A 1012 -20.93 -2.89 -46.85
C GLY A 1012 -19.75 -2.19 -46.18
N PHE A 1013 -18.50 -2.45 -46.62
CA PHE A 1013 -17.30 -1.78 -46.10
C PHE A 1013 -16.75 -0.76 -47.12
N ALA A 1014 -16.07 0.29 -46.64
CA ALA A 1014 -15.29 1.17 -47.49
C ALA A 1014 -13.85 0.65 -47.64
N TYR A 1015 -13.32 0.75 -48.86
CA TYR A 1015 -11.94 0.38 -49.18
C TYR A 1015 -11.22 1.63 -49.70
N ILE A 1016 -10.29 2.17 -48.93
CA ILE A 1016 -9.56 3.40 -49.26
C ILE A 1016 -8.07 3.08 -49.25
N HIS A 1017 -7.38 3.29 -50.37
CA HIS A 1017 -5.93 3.02 -50.50
C HIS A 1017 -5.49 1.58 -50.13
N GLY A 1018 -6.39 0.60 -50.22
CA GLY A 1018 -6.13 -0.78 -49.81
C GLY A 1018 -6.38 -1.07 -48.33
N HIS A 1019 -6.93 -0.12 -47.57
CA HIS A 1019 -7.37 -0.27 -46.19
C HIS A 1019 -8.90 -0.43 -46.13
N LYS A 1020 -9.38 -1.26 -45.20
CA LYS A 1020 -10.80 -1.60 -45.03
C LYS A 1020 -11.40 -0.92 -43.80
N PHE A 1021 -12.54 -0.25 -43.96
CA PHE A 1021 -13.21 0.49 -42.89
C PHE A 1021 -14.69 0.09 -42.77
N GLU A 1022 -15.21 0.13 -41.54
CA GLU A 1022 -16.64 -0.07 -41.23
C GLU A 1022 -17.50 1.15 -41.58
N CYS A 1023 -16.90 2.32 -41.76
CA CYS A 1023 -17.61 3.50 -42.22
C CYS A 1023 -17.93 3.40 -43.73
N VAL A 1024 -19.10 3.88 -44.14
CA VAL A 1024 -19.54 3.86 -45.55
C VAL A 1024 -19.43 5.27 -46.13
N HIS A 1025 -18.22 5.62 -46.55
CA HIS A 1025 -17.92 6.93 -47.15
C HIS A 1025 -17.37 6.76 -48.57
N ALA A 1026 -17.78 7.63 -49.49
CA ALA A 1026 -17.34 7.58 -50.88
C ALA A 1026 -16.24 8.61 -51.14
N VAL A 1027 -14.96 8.24 -50.96
CA VAL A 1027 -13.84 9.10 -51.38
C VAL A 1027 -12.65 8.26 -51.90
N ASP A 1028 -12.35 8.40 -53.19
CA ASP A 1028 -11.20 7.78 -53.89
C ASP A 1028 -10.26 8.86 -54.44
N SER A 1029 -8.97 8.69 -54.17
CA SER A 1029 -7.80 9.57 -54.30
C SER A 1029 -7.16 9.74 -55.70
N GLY A 1030 -7.96 10.01 -56.74
CA GLY A 1030 -7.44 10.18 -58.11
C GLY A 1030 -6.84 11.57 -58.42
N LYS A 1031 -5.90 11.64 -59.38
CA LYS A 1031 -5.53 12.88 -60.10
C LYS A 1031 -6.72 13.32 -60.97
N PHE A 1032 -6.93 14.63 -61.14
CA PHE A 1032 -8.09 15.14 -61.88
C PHE A 1032 -7.71 15.75 -63.23
N HIS A 1033 -8.60 15.59 -64.21
CA HIS A 1033 -8.62 16.38 -65.43
C HIS A 1033 -9.82 17.32 -65.39
N ASN A 1034 -9.55 18.61 -65.16
CA ASN A 1034 -10.54 19.67 -65.01
C ASN A 1034 -10.86 20.28 -66.38
N ILE A 1035 -12.07 20.05 -66.89
CA ILE A 1035 -12.53 20.51 -68.20
C ILE A 1035 -13.51 21.67 -67.99
N PHE A 1036 -13.06 22.88 -68.27
CA PHE A 1036 -13.87 24.10 -68.20
C PHE A 1036 -14.60 24.34 -69.52
N VAL A 1037 -15.92 24.45 -69.46
CA VAL A 1037 -16.79 24.75 -70.61
C VAL A 1037 -17.46 26.10 -70.34
N LEU A 1038 -16.92 27.15 -70.96
CA LEU A 1038 -17.20 28.55 -70.63
C LEU A 1038 -18.01 29.24 -71.73
N ASP A 1039 -19.15 29.81 -71.37
CA ASP A 1039 -19.97 30.61 -72.27
C ASP A 1039 -19.29 31.96 -72.58
N ASN A 1040 -19.00 32.21 -73.86
CA ASN A 1040 -18.46 33.48 -74.35
C ASN A 1040 -19.42 34.23 -75.29
N SER A 1041 -20.72 33.91 -75.21
CA SER A 1041 -21.79 34.58 -75.97
C SER A 1041 -21.91 36.07 -75.65
N GLY A 1042 -22.69 36.79 -76.45
CA GLY A 1042 -22.87 38.24 -76.33
C GLY A 1042 -23.36 38.70 -74.95
N SER A 1043 -24.19 37.89 -74.29
CA SER A 1043 -24.75 38.18 -72.96
C SER A 1043 -23.71 38.10 -71.84
N MET A 1044 -22.63 37.35 -72.06
CA MET A 1044 -21.49 37.26 -71.15
C MET A 1044 -20.48 38.42 -71.29
N SER A 1045 -20.67 39.36 -72.24
CA SER A 1045 -19.72 40.45 -72.49
C SER A 1045 -19.50 41.39 -71.29
N GLY A 1046 -18.27 41.89 -71.15
CA GLY A 1046 -17.95 42.92 -70.15
C GLY A 1046 -17.63 42.36 -68.77
N ARG A 1047 -18.44 42.70 -67.76
CA ARG A 1047 -18.20 42.32 -66.35
C ARG A 1047 -18.37 40.81 -66.09
N PRO A 1048 -19.42 40.12 -66.60
CA PRO A 1048 -19.61 38.68 -66.41
C PRO A 1048 -18.41 37.85 -66.88
N TRP A 1049 -17.90 38.10 -68.09
CA TRP A 1049 -16.70 37.42 -68.62
C TRP A 1049 -15.46 37.66 -67.77
N LYS A 1050 -15.23 38.89 -67.28
CA LYS A 1050 -14.09 39.19 -66.40
C LYS A 1050 -14.18 38.46 -65.06
N ASN A 1051 -15.37 38.40 -64.47
CA ASN A 1051 -15.60 37.70 -63.20
C ASN A 1051 -15.39 36.19 -63.35
N LEU A 1052 -15.86 35.61 -64.46
CA LEU A 1052 -15.65 34.20 -64.78
C LEU A 1052 -14.17 33.84 -64.90
N LEU A 1053 -13.40 34.62 -65.66
CA LEU A 1053 -11.96 34.39 -65.80
C LEU A 1053 -11.21 34.55 -64.48
N CYS A 1054 -11.63 35.50 -63.62
CA CYS A 1054 -11.07 35.65 -62.28
C CYS A 1054 -11.32 34.40 -61.43
N ALA A 1055 -12.55 33.89 -61.42
CA ALA A 1055 -12.92 32.68 -60.67
C ALA A 1055 -12.21 31.42 -61.18
N CYS A 1056 -12.04 31.26 -62.50
CA CYS A 1056 -11.27 30.17 -63.08
C CYS A 1056 -9.79 30.21 -62.68
N ASN A 1057 -9.17 31.41 -62.68
CA ASN A 1057 -7.78 31.57 -62.27
C ASN A 1057 -7.59 31.29 -60.78
N GLU A 1058 -8.49 31.79 -59.93
CA GLU A 1058 -8.46 31.52 -58.49
C GLU A 1058 -8.68 30.05 -58.18
N PHE A 1059 -9.59 29.37 -58.88
CA PHE A 1059 -9.74 27.91 -58.76
C PHE A 1059 -8.42 27.20 -59.04
N GLY A 1060 -7.73 27.55 -60.13
CA GLY A 1060 -6.46 26.89 -60.45
C GLY A 1060 -5.33 27.24 -59.48
N ILE A 1061 -5.27 28.48 -58.97
CA ILE A 1061 -4.32 28.88 -57.93
C ILE A 1061 -4.57 28.10 -56.63
N ASN A 1062 -5.83 28.02 -56.18
CA ASN A 1062 -6.19 27.26 -55.00
C ASN A 1062 -5.89 25.76 -55.21
N ARG A 1063 -6.17 25.24 -56.41
CA ARG A 1063 -5.90 23.83 -56.73
C ARG A 1063 -4.40 23.50 -56.75
N LEU A 1064 -3.54 24.43 -57.18
CA LEU A 1064 -2.08 24.30 -57.04
C LEU A 1064 -1.65 24.34 -55.57
N GLN A 1065 -2.22 25.24 -54.76
CA GLN A 1065 -1.97 25.29 -53.31
C GLN A 1065 -2.40 24.00 -52.60
N ASP A 1066 -3.46 23.35 -53.10
CA ASP A 1066 -4.03 22.11 -52.59
C ASP A 1066 -3.39 20.83 -53.20
N GLY A 1067 -2.14 20.92 -53.68
CA GLY A 1067 -1.37 19.76 -54.16
C GLY A 1067 -1.79 19.21 -55.53
N GLY A 1068 -2.44 20.02 -56.37
CA GLY A 1068 -2.90 19.67 -57.72
C GLY A 1068 -1.84 19.81 -58.82
N GLU A 1069 -0.54 19.80 -58.51
CA GLU A 1069 0.56 19.97 -59.48
C GLU A 1069 0.54 18.93 -60.62
N GLY A 1070 -0.06 17.76 -60.37
CA GLY A 1070 -0.24 16.70 -61.35
C GLY A 1070 -1.59 16.70 -62.07
N ASP A 1071 -2.46 17.69 -61.85
CA ASP A 1071 -3.78 17.76 -62.50
C ASP A 1071 -3.68 18.36 -63.91
N LEU A 1072 -4.59 17.93 -64.79
CA LEU A 1072 -4.71 18.44 -66.15
C LEU A 1072 -5.88 19.43 -66.26
N VAL A 1073 -5.76 20.39 -67.17
CA VAL A 1073 -6.80 21.38 -67.45
C VAL A 1073 -7.06 21.49 -68.96
N SER A 1074 -8.34 21.52 -69.30
CA SER A 1074 -8.81 21.84 -70.65
C SER A 1074 -9.76 23.03 -70.61
N TYR A 1075 -9.51 24.06 -71.42
CA TYR A 1075 -10.39 25.22 -71.56
C TYR A 1075 -11.14 25.16 -72.89
N ILE A 1076 -12.47 25.17 -72.80
CA ILE A 1076 -13.38 25.19 -73.94
C ILE A 1076 -14.23 26.45 -73.81
N THR A 1077 -14.27 27.27 -74.85
CA THR A 1077 -15.22 28.41 -74.90
C THR A 1077 -16.27 28.16 -75.97
N PHE A 1078 -17.52 28.55 -75.72
CA PHE A 1078 -18.59 28.37 -76.70
C PHE A 1078 -19.51 29.59 -76.86
N SER A 1079 -19.98 29.79 -78.09
CA SER A 1079 -21.07 30.70 -78.46
C SER A 1079 -21.97 30.06 -79.52
N ASN A 1080 -21.84 30.45 -80.80
CA ASN A 1080 -22.43 29.76 -81.96
C ASN A 1080 -21.58 28.56 -82.41
N CYS A 1081 -20.32 28.51 -81.98
CA CYS A 1081 -19.36 27.44 -82.20
C CYS A 1081 -18.52 27.28 -80.92
N SER A 1082 -17.87 26.14 -80.76
CA SER A 1082 -16.95 25.87 -79.65
C SER A 1082 -15.50 25.89 -80.14
N ILE A 1083 -14.61 26.37 -79.27
CA ILE A 1083 -13.16 26.39 -79.49
C ILE A 1083 -12.51 25.76 -78.26
N ILE A 1084 -11.69 24.73 -78.47
CA ILE A 1084 -10.83 24.12 -77.45
C ILE A 1084 -9.51 24.90 -77.48
N HIS A 1085 -9.22 25.66 -76.43
CA HIS A 1085 -8.01 26.50 -76.34
C HIS A 1085 -6.81 25.72 -75.83
N CYS A 1086 -7.04 24.81 -74.89
CA CYS A 1086 -6.05 23.84 -74.43
C CYS A 1086 -6.76 22.52 -74.12
N GLU A 1087 -6.05 21.41 -74.37
CA GLU A 1087 -6.53 20.07 -74.11
C GLU A 1087 -5.48 19.32 -73.28
N GLY A 1088 -5.81 19.02 -72.02
CA GLY A 1088 -4.96 18.20 -71.15
C GLY A 1088 -3.62 18.83 -70.78
N GLU A 1089 -3.55 20.15 -70.65
CA GLU A 1089 -2.32 20.84 -70.23
C GLU A 1089 -2.14 20.77 -68.71
N PRO A 1090 -0.90 20.71 -68.18
CA PRO A 1090 -0.64 20.84 -66.75
C PRO A 1090 -1.22 22.13 -66.19
N LEU A 1091 -1.79 22.06 -64.99
CA LEU A 1091 -2.48 23.17 -64.33
C LEU A 1091 -1.66 24.48 -64.30
N GLU A 1092 -0.34 24.41 -64.09
CA GLU A 1092 0.54 25.58 -64.05
C GLU A 1092 0.65 26.31 -65.40
N GLU A 1093 0.71 25.56 -66.50
CA GLU A 1093 0.80 26.12 -67.85
C GLU A 1093 -0.55 26.66 -68.33
N ALA A 1094 -1.65 25.98 -67.96
CA ALA A 1094 -3.00 26.43 -68.28
C ALA A 1094 -3.35 27.80 -67.65
N LEU A 1095 -2.84 28.10 -66.45
CA LEU A 1095 -3.05 29.38 -65.76
C LEU A 1095 -2.34 30.58 -66.43
N LYS A 1096 -1.31 30.34 -67.23
CA LYS A 1096 -0.57 31.39 -67.96
C LYS A 1096 -1.33 31.81 -69.24
N MET A 1097 -2.35 31.06 -69.65
CA MET A 1097 -3.11 31.28 -70.89
C MET A 1097 -4.13 32.42 -70.75
N LYS A 1098 -4.22 33.27 -71.78
CA LYS A 1098 -5.25 34.33 -71.87
C LYS A 1098 -6.37 33.89 -72.81
N LEU A 1099 -7.56 33.69 -72.27
CA LEU A 1099 -8.73 33.28 -73.05
C LEU A 1099 -9.37 34.48 -73.79
N PRO A 1100 -9.46 34.43 -75.14
CA PRO A 1100 -10.07 35.49 -75.94
C PRO A 1100 -11.61 35.47 -75.87
N TYR A 1101 -12.22 36.66 -75.94
CA TYR A 1101 -13.67 36.84 -76.04
C TYR A 1101 -14.08 37.14 -77.48
N TYR A 1102 -15.00 36.35 -78.05
CA TYR A 1102 -15.43 36.49 -79.44
C TYR A 1102 -16.87 37.01 -79.60
N GLY A 1103 -17.74 36.77 -78.61
CA GLY A 1103 -19.16 37.11 -78.71
C GLY A 1103 -19.91 36.25 -79.73
N GLY A 1104 -21.24 36.19 -79.61
CA GLY A 1104 -22.09 35.37 -80.49
C GLY A 1104 -23.43 35.02 -79.85
N GLY A 1105 -24.18 34.09 -80.47
CA GLY A 1105 -25.33 33.46 -79.83
C GLY A 1105 -24.91 32.38 -78.85
N THR A 1106 -25.87 31.69 -78.24
CA THR A 1106 -25.63 30.70 -77.18
C THR A 1106 -26.16 29.33 -77.62
N SER A 1107 -25.26 28.39 -77.89
CA SER A 1107 -25.57 26.99 -78.23
C SER A 1107 -24.85 26.06 -77.27
N PHE A 1108 -25.61 25.33 -76.44
CA PHE A 1108 -25.05 24.42 -75.43
C PHE A 1108 -24.57 23.12 -76.05
N GLU A 1109 -25.21 22.69 -77.13
CA GLU A 1109 -24.83 21.49 -77.87
C GLU A 1109 -23.37 21.55 -78.30
N VAL A 1110 -22.93 22.66 -78.91
CA VAL A 1110 -21.56 22.78 -79.43
C VAL A 1110 -20.53 22.78 -78.30
N GLY A 1111 -20.86 23.37 -77.15
CA GLY A 1111 -20.03 23.34 -75.95
C GLY A 1111 -19.91 21.94 -75.35
N LEU A 1112 -21.04 21.25 -75.14
CA LEU A 1112 -21.06 19.88 -74.61
C LEU A 1112 -20.44 18.86 -75.58
N ARG A 1113 -20.58 19.06 -76.89
CA ARG A 1113 -19.95 18.20 -77.91
C ARG A 1113 -18.43 18.30 -77.82
N ALA A 1114 -17.88 19.51 -77.73
CA ALA A 1114 -16.44 19.70 -77.52
C ALA A 1114 -15.97 19.10 -76.19
N ALA A 1115 -16.74 19.27 -75.11
CA ALA A 1115 -16.43 18.62 -73.83
C ALA A 1115 -16.42 17.09 -73.93
N ASN A 1116 -17.39 16.52 -74.65
CA ASN A 1116 -17.46 15.08 -74.90
C ASN A 1116 -16.29 14.58 -75.77
N GLU A 1117 -15.80 15.38 -76.71
CA GLU A 1117 -14.59 15.07 -77.49
C GLU A 1117 -13.35 15.00 -76.60
N VAL A 1118 -13.14 16.00 -75.73
CA VAL A 1118 -12.03 15.98 -74.74
C VAL A 1118 -12.17 14.80 -73.78
N LEU A 1119 -13.37 14.54 -73.26
CA LEU A 1119 -13.63 13.38 -72.40
C LEU A 1119 -13.30 12.06 -73.08
N SER A 1120 -13.66 11.89 -74.36
CA SER A 1120 -13.42 10.65 -75.08
C SER A 1120 -11.93 10.31 -75.27
N ARG A 1121 -11.07 11.33 -75.19
CA ARG A 1121 -9.60 11.22 -75.32
C ARG A 1121 -8.88 11.24 -73.96
N ASN A 1122 -9.61 11.38 -72.86
CA ASN A 1122 -9.04 11.38 -71.52
C ASN A 1122 -8.50 10.00 -71.14
N ASP A 1123 -7.31 9.96 -70.51
CA ASP A 1123 -6.79 8.73 -69.92
C ASP A 1123 -7.49 8.43 -68.60
N HIS A 1124 -8.68 7.83 -68.70
CA HIS A 1124 -9.53 7.47 -67.57
C HIS A 1124 -8.91 6.48 -66.58
N LYS A 1125 -7.73 5.91 -66.87
CA LYS A 1125 -6.99 5.08 -65.92
C LYS A 1125 -6.19 5.92 -64.92
N HIS A 1126 -5.70 7.08 -65.35
CA HIS A 1126 -4.83 7.93 -64.55
C HIS A 1126 -5.51 9.23 -64.10
N PHE A 1127 -6.52 9.71 -64.84
CA PHE A 1127 -7.20 10.97 -64.56
C PHE A 1127 -8.71 10.81 -64.49
N LYS A 1128 -9.28 11.22 -63.35
CA LYS A 1128 -10.72 11.37 -63.16
C LYS A 1128 -11.18 12.68 -63.82
N ALA A 1129 -12.21 12.61 -64.65
CA ALA A 1129 -12.65 13.78 -65.40
C ALA A 1129 -13.71 14.59 -64.63
N VAL A 1130 -13.49 15.90 -64.53
CA VAL A 1130 -14.41 16.86 -63.93
C VAL A 1130 -14.81 17.87 -65.00
N VAL A 1131 -16.10 17.97 -65.31
CA VAL A 1131 -16.62 18.98 -66.24
C VAL A 1131 -17.29 20.11 -65.47
N ILE A 1132 -16.83 21.34 -65.68
CA ILE A 1132 -17.40 22.55 -65.10
C ILE A 1132 -18.01 23.36 -66.24
N PHE A 1133 -19.34 23.32 -66.36
CA PHE A 1133 -20.11 24.03 -67.37
C PHE A 1133 -20.64 25.35 -66.81
N PHE A 1134 -20.33 26.46 -67.47
CA PHE A 1134 -20.70 27.79 -67.02
C PHE A 1134 -21.48 28.55 -68.10
N SER A 1135 -22.65 29.10 -67.76
CA SER A 1135 -23.45 29.93 -68.66
C SER A 1135 -24.45 30.82 -67.92
N ASP A 1136 -24.91 31.89 -68.56
CA ASP A 1136 -26.02 32.75 -68.12
C ASP A 1136 -27.40 32.34 -68.68
N GLY A 1137 -27.46 31.25 -69.46
CA GLY A 1137 -28.60 30.32 -69.49
C GLY A 1137 -29.70 30.47 -70.57
N HIS A 1138 -29.43 31.01 -71.77
CA HIS A 1138 -30.42 31.06 -72.87
C HIS A 1138 -29.98 30.32 -74.15
N PRO A 1139 -29.89 28.97 -74.13
CA PRO A 1139 -29.49 28.20 -75.30
C PRO A 1139 -30.58 28.18 -76.38
N ARG A 1140 -30.17 28.15 -77.65
CA ARG A 1140 -31.08 27.94 -78.78
C ARG A 1140 -31.50 26.47 -78.98
N ASP A 1141 -30.88 25.55 -78.25
CA ASP A 1141 -30.77 24.11 -78.57
C ASP A 1141 -30.97 23.19 -77.34
N ILE A 1142 -31.97 23.50 -76.50
CA ILE A 1142 -32.24 22.83 -75.22
C ILE A 1142 -32.31 21.30 -75.32
N ASN A 1143 -33.15 20.75 -76.22
CA ASN A 1143 -33.38 19.30 -76.29
C ASN A 1143 -32.14 18.51 -76.71
N LEU A 1144 -31.33 19.11 -77.59
CA LEU A 1144 -30.12 18.47 -78.11
C LEU A 1144 -28.99 18.49 -77.08
N ALA A 1145 -28.86 19.59 -76.34
CA ALA A 1145 -27.94 19.69 -75.21
C ALA A 1145 -28.27 18.67 -74.10
N LEU A 1146 -29.55 18.49 -73.74
CA LEU A 1146 -29.97 17.49 -72.75
C LEU A 1146 -29.67 16.05 -73.21
N ALA A 1147 -29.85 15.74 -74.50
CA ALA A 1147 -29.51 14.42 -75.04
C ALA A 1147 -28.00 14.13 -74.98
N ILE A 1148 -27.16 15.13 -75.21
CA ILE A 1148 -25.69 14.99 -75.09
C ILE A 1148 -25.29 14.83 -73.61
N ALA A 1149 -25.88 15.63 -72.72
CA ALA A 1149 -25.68 15.52 -71.27
C ALA A 1149 -26.00 14.11 -70.73
N GLN A 1150 -27.16 13.57 -71.09
CA GLN A 1150 -27.57 12.21 -70.70
C GLN A 1150 -26.60 11.16 -71.27
N ARG A 1151 -26.15 11.34 -72.52
CA ARG A 1151 -25.16 10.45 -73.16
C ARG A 1151 -23.81 10.50 -72.45
N MET A 1152 -23.30 11.67 -72.10
CA MET A 1152 -22.05 11.83 -71.35
C MET A 1152 -22.12 11.08 -70.01
N ARG A 1153 -23.21 11.22 -69.27
CA ARG A 1153 -23.44 10.46 -68.03
C ARG A 1153 -23.39 8.95 -68.28
N SER A 1154 -24.18 8.43 -69.22
CA SER A 1154 -24.23 6.99 -69.48
C SER A 1154 -22.90 6.39 -69.91
N MET A 1155 -22.06 7.15 -70.63
CA MET A 1155 -20.76 6.66 -71.11
C MET A 1155 -19.66 6.71 -70.06
N TYR A 1156 -19.62 7.76 -69.22
CA TYR A 1156 -18.49 8.03 -68.34
C TYR A 1156 -18.76 7.84 -66.84
N VAL A 1157 -20.00 7.55 -66.41
CA VAL A 1157 -20.32 7.27 -64.99
C VAL A 1157 -19.46 6.13 -64.40
N LYS A 1158 -19.07 5.16 -65.21
CA LYS A 1158 -18.17 4.05 -64.83
C LYS A 1158 -16.72 4.48 -64.53
N TYR A 1159 -16.34 5.71 -64.85
CA TYR A 1159 -15.01 6.27 -64.64
C TYR A 1159 -15.01 7.42 -63.61
N ASP A 1160 -15.99 7.43 -62.70
CA ASP A 1160 -16.13 8.46 -61.65
C ASP A 1160 -16.21 9.90 -62.21
N PHE A 1161 -16.98 10.06 -63.30
CA PHE A 1161 -17.21 11.34 -63.97
C PHE A 1161 -18.01 12.30 -63.07
N LYS A 1162 -17.42 13.47 -62.76
CA LYS A 1162 -18.09 14.54 -62.02
C LYS A 1162 -18.47 15.69 -62.94
N ALA A 1163 -19.69 16.21 -62.79
CA ALA A 1163 -20.18 17.34 -63.55
C ALA A 1163 -20.73 18.44 -62.63
N PHE A 1164 -20.37 19.69 -62.90
CA PHE A 1164 -20.85 20.88 -62.22
C PHE A 1164 -21.42 21.84 -63.25
N VAL A 1165 -22.64 22.33 -63.03
CA VAL A 1165 -23.29 23.32 -63.88
C VAL A 1165 -23.54 24.58 -63.06
N VAL A 1166 -22.90 25.67 -63.47
CA VAL A 1166 -22.96 26.96 -62.78
C VAL A 1166 -23.72 27.95 -63.66
N GLY A 1167 -24.88 28.40 -63.17
CA GLY A 1167 -25.69 29.44 -63.77
C GLY A 1167 -25.39 30.81 -63.17
N PHE A 1168 -25.09 31.80 -64.00
CA PHE A 1168 -24.71 33.14 -63.53
C PHE A 1168 -25.70 34.24 -63.94
N GLY A 1169 -26.06 35.12 -62.99
CA GLY A 1169 -26.94 36.28 -63.21
C GLY A 1169 -28.31 36.16 -62.51
N HIS A 1170 -29.17 37.16 -62.67
CA HIS A 1170 -30.43 37.28 -61.90
C HIS A 1170 -31.61 36.43 -62.42
N VAL A 1171 -31.40 35.61 -63.44
CA VAL A 1171 -32.47 34.81 -64.06
C VAL A 1171 -32.23 33.34 -63.69
N ASN A 1172 -33.09 32.79 -62.84
CA ASN A 1172 -33.04 31.36 -62.49
C ASN A 1172 -33.59 30.56 -63.68
N LEU A 1173 -32.74 29.74 -64.31
CA LEU A 1173 -33.05 29.09 -65.58
C LEU A 1173 -33.20 27.58 -65.36
N PRO A 1174 -34.44 27.04 -65.41
CA PRO A 1174 -34.72 25.60 -65.25
C PRO A 1174 -33.93 24.70 -66.21
N VAL A 1175 -33.45 25.25 -67.32
CA VAL A 1175 -32.70 24.52 -68.35
C VAL A 1175 -31.33 24.05 -67.83
N LEU A 1176 -30.57 24.91 -67.15
CA LEU A 1176 -29.25 24.53 -66.61
C LEU A 1176 -29.39 23.52 -65.45
N GLN A 1177 -30.41 23.69 -64.62
CA GLN A 1177 -30.74 22.72 -63.57
C GLN A 1177 -31.09 21.35 -64.14
N ARG A 1178 -31.94 21.31 -65.19
CA ARG A 1178 -32.25 20.07 -65.91
C ARG A 1178 -31.01 19.44 -66.54
N MET A 1179 -30.12 20.25 -67.13
CA MET A 1179 -28.89 19.77 -67.74
C MET A 1179 -27.94 19.14 -66.71
N ALA A 1180 -27.82 19.71 -65.51
CA ALA A 1180 -27.04 19.11 -64.42
C ALA A 1180 -27.61 17.74 -64.03
N VAL A 1181 -28.93 17.63 -63.88
CA VAL A 1181 -29.62 16.37 -63.55
C VAL A 1181 -29.38 15.30 -64.62
N GLU A 1182 -29.47 15.66 -65.90
CA GLU A 1182 -29.21 14.73 -67.02
C GLU A 1182 -27.74 14.28 -67.07
N MET A 1183 -26.80 15.18 -66.74
CA MET A 1183 -25.37 14.81 -66.60
C MET A 1183 -25.06 14.02 -65.32
N GLY A 1184 -25.99 13.94 -64.36
CA GLY A 1184 -25.74 13.32 -63.05
C GLY A 1184 -24.84 14.17 -62.16
N GLY A 1185 -24.83 15.49 -62.38
CA GLY A 1185 -23.99 16.47 -61.69
C GLY A 1185 -24.77 17.46 -60.82
N GLU A 1186 -24.05 18.41 -60.22
CA GLU A 1186 -24.64 19.44 -59.36
C GLU A 1186 -24.96 20.73 -60.13
N TYR A 1187 -26.11 21.35 -59.83
CA TYR A 1187 -26.48 22.68 -60.34
C TYR A 1187 -26.34 23.74 -59.24
N ARG A 1188 -25.76 24.88 -59.60
CA ARG A 1188 -25.59 26.03 -58.72
C ARG A 1188 -25.95 27.31 -59.44
N HIS A 1189 -26.64 28.20 -58.74
CA HIS A 1189 -27.01 29.52 -59.24
C HIS A 1189 -26.25 30.58 -58.45
N VAL A 1190 -25.63 31.52 -59.17
CA VAL A 1190 -24.70 32.50 -58.63
C VAL A 1190 -25.13 33.89 -59.10
N LEU A 1191 -25.32 34.83 -58.18
CA LEU A 1191 -25.84 36.17 -58.49
C LEU A 1191 -24.72 37.20 -58.70
N ASP A 1192 -23.57 37.05 -58.02
CA ASP A 1192 -22.47 38.01 -58.04
C ASP A 1192 -21.07 37.36 -58.10
N ALA A 1193 -20.05 38.20 -58.24
CA ALA A 1193 -18.65 37.76 -58.39
C ALA A 1193 -18.09 37.07 -57.13
N SER A 1194 -18.55 37.46 -55.95
CA SER A 1194 -18.09 36.89 -54.67
C SER A 1194 -18.72 35.51 -54.45
N GLU A 1195 -20.01 35.34 -54.78
CA GLU A 1195 -20.66 34.04 -54.80
C GLU A 1195 -20.03 33.11 -55.83
N LEU A 1196 -19.60 33.63 -56.99
CA LEU A 1196 -18.93 32.85 -58.02
C LEU A 1196 -17.59 32.30 -57.52
N GLN A 1197 -16.79 33.17 -56.92
CA GLN A 1197 -15.52 32.81 -56.29
C GLN A 1197 -15.71 31.75 -55.20
N LYS A 1198 -16.72 31.90 -54.34
CA LYS A 1198 -17.06 30.92 -53.29
C LYS A 1198 -17.50 29.58 -53.86
N GLU A 1199 -18.27 29.56 -54.95
CA GLU A 1199 -18.70 28.30 -55.55
C GLU A 1199 -17.54 27.59 -56.25
N PHE A 1200 -16.63 28.32 -56.89
CA PHE A 1200 -15.41 27.71 -57.43
C PHE A 1200 -14.47 27.21 -56.30
N GLN A 1201 -14.36 27.92 -55.18
CA GLN A 1201 -13.70 27.41 -53.97
C GLN A 1201 -14.38 26.14 -53.44
N ARG A 1202 -15.71 26.07 -53.49
CA ARG A 1202 -16.47 24.88 -53.09
C ARG A 1202 -16.23 23.70 -54.03
N ILE A 1203 -16.25 23.93 -55.34
CA ILE A 1203 -15.96 22.90 -56.33
C ILE A 1203 -14.52 22.40 -56.13
N GLY A 1204 -13.57 23.31 -55.88
CA GLY A 1204 -12.19 22.95 -55.48
C GLY A 1204 -12.16 22.13 -54.18
N ALA A 1205 -13.01 22.49 -53.21
CA ALA A 1205 -13.16 21.79 -51.94
C ALA A 1205 -13.74 20.38 -52.06
N VAL A 1206 -14.67 20.14 -53.00
CA VAL A 1206 -15.22 18.80 -53.33
C VAL A 1206 -14.17 17.91 -54.03
N LEU A 1207 -13.13 18.53 -54.59
CA LEU A 1207 -11.99 17.88 -55.21
C LEU A 1207 -10.78 17.77 -54.26
N ARG A 1208 -10.91 18.16 -52.99
CA ARG A 1208 -9.83 18.06 -51.99
C ARG A 1208 -9.47 16.59 -51.72
N LYS A 1209 -8.16 16.34 -51.73
CA LYS A 1209 -7.53 15.29 -50.92
C LYS A 1209 -7.60 15.74 -49.46
N SER A 1210 -8.15 14.93 -48.57
CA SER A 1210 -7.84 15.04 -47.15
C SER A 1210 -6.49 14.34 -46.91
N GLU A 1211 -5.40 15.00 -47.30
CA GLU A 1211 -4.10 14.73 -46.70
C GLU A 1211 -3.96 15.68 -45.51
N ALA A 1212 -4.45 15.27 -44.33
CA ALA A 1212 -3.94 15.81 -43.08
C ALA A 1212 -2.56 15.20 -42.85
N SER A 1213 -1.51 15.94 -43.22
CA SER A 1213 -0.13 15.65 -42.84
C SER A 1213 0.37 16.74 -41.88
N LEU A 1214 0.77 16.30 -40.68
CA LEU A 1214 1.62 17.07 -39.78
C LEU A 1214 3.06 16.88 -40.25
N ALA A 1215 3.67 17.95 -40.75
CA ALA A 1215 5.11 18.03 -40.95
C ALA A 1215 5.74 18.87 -39.84
N LEU A 1216 6.70 18.29 -39.13
CA LEU A 1216 7.85 18.99 -38.59
C LEU A 1216 9.06 18.53 -39.39
N VAL A 1217 9.85 19.46 -39.90
CA VAL A 1217 11.17 19.20 -40.49
C VAL A 1217 12.24 19.78 -39.58
N GLU A 1218 13.05 18.84 -39.11
CA GLU A 1218 14.51 18.84 -38.91
C GLU A 1218 15.20 20.03 -38.20
N ALA A 1219 15.93 19.68 -37.14
CA ALA A 1219 17.32 19.26 -37.31
C ALA A 1219 17.54 17.90 -36.67
#